data_AF-A0A7M2VFY6-F1
#
_entry.id   AF-A0A7M2VFY6-F1
#
_cell.length_a   1.000
_cell.length_b   1.000
_cell.length_c   1.000
_cell.angle_alpha   90.00
_cell.angle_beta   90.00
_cell.angle_gamma   90.00
#
_symmetry.space_group_name_H-M   'P 1'
#
loop_
_entity.id
_entity.type
_entity.pdbx_description
1 polymer ?
#
loop_
_entity_poly.entity_id
_entity_poly.type
_entity_poly.pdbx_seq_one_letter_code
_entity_poly.pdbx_strand_id
1 'polypeptide(L)'
;MSVLPLCWYPNTALLYIEVDASHFNGSAPKVTCVPLGRRIRVPSNYDPVTRESSGAWAGDFKWAYSNNPAWIFYDLVLDKIFGMGNRVDASMIDKWEVYAIAQYCDERVSDGAGSTEPRFTCNVYIQSQQDAYAVLKDLAAIFRGITFWGNEQIYVNADVPVADLDFVYTASNVVDGLFNYAGGSYKNRYSSCLVSWSDPQNHYSDTIEGVYDSDLVARYDINQTQLTAVGCTSQSEAHRRGRWVLLSNAKDGTISFNVGLDGHIPLPASVIGVADPFRAGMQNGGRISAVNGRNITLDRAVEYASGDRLALNLPDGTTQTRTISAISSDKKTVTVSTDYRLAPVAGTVWAIDSDRLAIQQFRVTSVAANDDGTFNVSGVQHDPNKYRFIDDGVRITPAPITVTPISVLPSPKNILISQTDFIDQGLTVASLNSTWDKVDGAVRYQAQWRKDNGDWINVPVASAQGFSVQGIYSGNYDVRVRALNAQDSSSPWGYADTTHLTGKNGTPGTPQSLLASNDVVWAIDITWAFPDGAGDTAYTELQRATTDDKANPELLTLVPYPAASYQHGPMLAGVRQWYRARLVDRIGNVGEWTAWVMGQSSVDVSAISAEILEQMKDTAVFKEIIENAVETSKTVADLATAITQNADQLAAAVGANRQTAEAIIGNALAIADVVVRQSAQNGANSASFTQLREVIATETQARVTDVTRLEAKTDQNAAQVTQLTQALADETQARVTTVDTLTAQTEDNAANVTQLTQAVSTLDSATASRFDELSGKTANASGGVQNTAIALIQNTLAQVSQQVKQSAQYGANAAGINRVDNVMADATKALSESLKALDAAAGGNTSNVTDFSKAMADFSQVSATKINSLSVTVNGQAAAITTNAQAVADINGNLNAMYSIKVGVDVNGVQYAAGMGLGVQNTPSGMQSQVIFLADRFAVMSQAGSAVTLPFVIQNGQTFIRDTFIQDGTITNAKIGAYIQSNNFVAGSVGWRLGKDGTFENNGSVAGQGGMRQTNQKISVRDANNVLRVQFGLLDGVF
;
A
#
# COMPACT_ATOMS: atom_id res chain seq x y z
N MET A 1 -31.38 19.95 28.15
CA MET A 1 -30.92 19.74 29.55
C MET A 1 -31.39 18.36 29.97
N SER A 2 -30.50 17.36 29.88
CA SER A 2 -30.73 15.97 30.31
C SER A 2 -29.39 15.45 30.81
N VAL A 3 -29.23 15.46 32.12
CA VAL A 3 -28.01 15.03 32.81
C VAL A 3 -28.00 13.50 32.82
N LEU A 4 -27.20 12.90 31.95
CA LEU A 4 -26.79 11.50 32.11
C LEU A 4 -25.69 11.45 33.18
N PRO A 5 -25.79 10.54 34.17
CA PRO A 5 -24.73 10.36 35.16
C PRO A 5 -23.55 9.68 34.47
N LEU A 6 -22.55 10.47 34.07
CA LEU A 6 -21.27 9.94 33.61
C LEU A 6 -20.57 9.26 34.79
N CYS A 7 -20.39 7.94 34.72
CA CYS A 7 -19.54 7.19 35.63
C CYS A 7 -18.10 7.72 35.53
N TRP A 8 -17.66 8.54 36.48
CA TRP A 8 -16.31 9.09 36.49
C TRP A 8 -15.31 8.09 37.08
N TYR A 9 -14.30 7.72 36.30
CA TYR A 9 -13.07 7.16 36.85
C TYR A 9 -12.21 8.33 37.38
N PRO A 10 -11.67 8.26 38.60
CA PRO A 10 -10.76 9.28 39.13
C PRO A 10 -9.56 9.49 38.18
N ASN A 11 -9.13 10.74 38.03
CA ASN A 11 -7.98 11.13 37.19
C ASN A 11 -8.16 10.91 35.67
N THR A 12 -9.40 10.97 35.17
CA THR A 12 -9.70 10.92 33.73
C THR A 12 -10.01 12.33 33.21
N ALA A 13 -9.37 12.74 32.12
CA ALA A 13 -9.72 13.98 31.41
C ALA A 13 -10.76 13.67 30.31
N LEU A 14 -11.77 14.52 30.17
CA LEU A 14 -12.80 14.40 29.14
C LEU A 14 -12.64 15.52 28.11
N LEU A 15 -12.52 15.14 26.84
CA LEU A 15 -12.63 16.05 25.71
C LEU A 15 -14.05 15.95 25.14
N TYR A 16 -14.83 17.03 25.27
CA TYR A 16 -16.14 17.15 24.65
C TYR A 16 -16.03 18.00 23.38
N ILE A 17 -16.50 17.45 22.26
CA ILE A 17 -16.53 18.14 20.96
C ILE A 17 -17.97 18.07 20.46
N GLU A 18 -18.54 19.24 20.20
CA GLU A 18 -19.85 19.41 19.57
C GLU A 18 -19.64 19.86 18.13
N VAL A 19 -20.23 19.12 17.21
CA VAL A 19 -20.13 19.37 15.77
C VAL A 19 -21.47 19.07 15.11
N ASP A 20 -21.81 19.85 14.09
CA ASP A 20 -23.08 19.68 13.36
C ASP A 20 -23.07 18.36 12.57
N ALA A 21 -24.04 17.49 12.85
CA ALA A 21 -24.15 16.18 12.21
C ALA A 21 -24.37 16.29 10.69
N SER A 22 -24.88 17.42 10.18
CA SER A 22 -25.05 17.67 8.74
C SER A 22 -23.73 17.74 7.96
N HIS A 23 -22.61 17.92 8.65
CA HIS A 23 -21.27 17.93 8.06
C HIS A 23 -20.67 16.53 7.89
N PHE A 24 -21.30 15.46 8.41
CA PHE A 24 -20.76 14.10 8.37
C PHE A 24 -21.77 13.10 7.80
N ASN A 25 -21.33 12.23 6.89
CA ASN A 25 -22.16 11.16 6.30
C ASN A 25 -22.31 9.95 7.25
N GLY A 26 -22.74 10.19 8.49
CA GLY A 26 -23.05 9.13 9.46
C GLY A 26 -21.86 8.49 10.18
N SER A 27 -20.64 9.00 10.02
CA SER A 27 -19.46 8.59 10.80
C SER A 27 -19.03 9.68 11.79
N ALA A 28 -18.61 9.28 12.99
CA ALA A 28 -18.05 10.21 13.96
C ALA A 28 -16.73 10.81 13.42
N PRO A 29 -16.49 12.13 13.56
CA PRO A 29 -15.24 12.74 13.13
C PRO A 29 -14.05 12.17 13.87
N LYS A 30 -12.95 11.95 13.14
CA LYS A 30 -11.65 11.68 13.77
C LYS A 30 -11.12 12.98 14.37
N VAL A 31 -10.75 12.92 15.64
CA VAL A 31 -10.17 14.05 16.38
C VAL A 31 -8.73 13.71 16.71
N THR A 32 -7.81 14.56 16.27
CA THR A 32 -6.40 14.51 16.68
C THR A 32 -6.19 15.55 17.77
N CYS A 33 -5.60 15.15 18.90
CA CYS A 33 -5.31 16.04 20.01
C CYS A 33 -3.86 15.82 20.48
N VAL A 34 -3.24 16.88 21.01
CA VAL A 34 -1.89 16.85 21.59
C VAL A 34 -1.98 17.20 23.08
N PRO A 35 -2.66 16.38 23.92
CA PRO A 35 -2.72 16.62 25.35
C PRO A 35 -1.39 16.24 26.01
N LEU A 36 -1.06 16.90 27.12
CA LEU A 36 -0.13 16.31 28.08
C LEU A 36 -0.82 15.07 28.66
N GLY A 37 -0.17 13.92 28.54
CA GLY A 37 -0.67 12.64 29.03
C GLY A 37 -0.80 12.57 30.55
N ARG A 38 -1.00 11.36 31.05
CA ARG A 38 -1.12 11.09 32.49
C ARG A 38 0.11 11.59 33.26
N ARG A 39 -0.11 12.15 34.45
CA ARG A 39 0.99 12.40 35.42
C ARG A 39 1.47 11.08 36.00
N ILE A 40 2.77 10.86 35.97
CA ILE A 40 3.44 9.64 36.40
C ILE A 40 4.41 9.93 37.55
N ARG A 41 4.86 8.87 38.24
CA ARG A 41 6.00 8.96 39.17
C ARG A 41 7.29 9.22 38.39
N VAL A 42 7.98 10.29 38.75
CA VAL A 42 9.33 10.61 38.29
C VAL A 42 10.23 10.88 39.50
N PRO A 43 11.57 10.72 39.39
CA PRO A 43 12.49 11.07 40.47
C PRO A 43 12.29 12.50 40.96
N SER A 44 12.42 12.72 42.26
CA SER A 44 12.34 14.04 42.88
C SER A 44 13.30 15.06 42.24
N ASN A 45 14.49 14.60 41.86
CA ASN A 45 15.56 15.40 41.27
C ASN A 45 15.47 15.59 39.75
N TYR A 46 14.51 14.94 39.07
CA TYR A 46 14.34 14.98 37.63
C TYR A 46 13.37 16.09 37.19
N ASP A 47 13.77 16.94 36.25
CA ASP A 47 12.88 17.90 35.59
C ASP A 47 12.40 17.30 34.24
N PRO A 48 11.10 16.98 34.10
CA PRO A 48 10.59 16.37 32.87
C PRO A 48 10.49 17.30 31.67
N VAL A 49 10.60 18.62 31.87
CA VAL A 49 10.55 19.60 30.78
C VAL A 49 11.94 19.76 30.16
N THR A 50 12.96 19.96 30.99
CA THR A 50 14.35 20.05 30.51
C THR A 50 14.97 18.69 30.25
N ARG A 51 14.42 17.62 30.84
CA ARG A 51 14.93 16.25 30.85
C ARG A 51 16.28 16.10 31.54
N GLU A 52 16.51 16.94 32.55
CA GLU A 52 17.76 16.95 33.32
C GLU A 52 17.52 16.48 34.75
N SER A 53 18.51 15.79 35.32
CA SER A 53 18.52 15.39 36.73
C SER A 53 19.51 16.24 37.52
N SER A 54 19.08 16.75 38.68
CA SER A 54 19.88 17.65 39.53
C SER A 54 20.48 16.90 40.73
N GLY A 55 21.82 16.73 40.74
CA GLY A 55 22.50 16.01 41.82
C GLY A 55 22.16 14.51 41.90
N ALA A 56 22.65 13.84 42.94
CA ALA A 56 22.39 12.42 43.17
C ALA A 56 20.94 12.19 43.64
N TRP A 57 20.27 11.22 43.05
CA TRP A 57 18.89 10.87 43.42
C TRP A 57 18.85 10.09 44.74
N ALA A 58 18.00 10.49 45.68
CA ALA A 58 17.83 9.82 46.97
C ALA A 58 16.86 8.62 46.92
N GLY A 59 16.27 8.33 45.75
CA GLY A 59 15.34 7.23 45.56
C GLY A 59 13.87 7.59 45.83
N ASP A 60 13.55 8.86 46.05
CA ASP A 60 12.20 9.40 46.28
C ASP A 60 11.55 9.96 45.00
N PHE A 61 10.21 9.96 44.94
CA PHE A 61 9.46 10.29 43.72
C PHE A 61 8.54 11.50 43.90
N LYS A 62 8.26 12.20 42.79
CA LYS A 62 7.23 13.22 42.65
C LYS A 62 6.29 12.89 41.48
N TRP A 63 5.10 13.49 41.46
CA TRP A 63 4.14 13.35 40.37
C TRP A 63 4.33 14.45 39.32
N ALA A 64 4.68 14.09 38.09
CA ALA A 64 4.79 15.03 36.98
C ALA A 64 4.41 14.38 35.64
N TYR A 65 4.09 15.19 34.63
CA TYR A 65 4.02 14.68 33.26
C TYR A 65 5.45 14.40 32.77
N SER A 66 5.65 13.31 32.03
CA SER A 66 6.90 13.00 31.33
C SER A 66 6.60 12.07 30.16
N ASN A 67 7.33 12.24 29.05
CA ASN A 67 7.32 11.36 27.88
C ASN A 67 8.61 10.53 27.76
N ASN A 68 9.38 10.40 28.86
CA ASN A 68 10.47 9.45 28.97
C ASN A 68 9.89 8.03 29.16
N PRO A 69 10.21 7.07 28.27
CA PRO A 69 9.58 5.76 28.28
C PRO A 69 9.92 4.90 29.51
N ALA A 70 11.10 5.08 30.13
CA ALA A 70 11.50 4.33 31.31
C ALA A 70 10.65 4.71 32.54
N TRP A 71 10.35 6.01 32.71
CA TRP A 71 9.46 6.47 33.78
C TRP A 71 8.01 6.05 33.55
N ILE A 72 7.54 6.08 32.29
CA ILE A 72 6.20 5.56 31.93
C ILE A 72 6.11 4.07 32.25
N PHE A 73 7.14 3.29 31.90
CA PHE A 73 7.23 1.87 32.21
C PHE A 73 7.14 1.62 33.71
N TYR A 74 7.97 2.30 34.53
CA TYR A 74 7.98 2.13 35.98
C TYR A 74 6.64 2.49 36.64
N ASP A 75 6.03 3.59 36.22
CA ASP A 75 4.73 4.00 36.76
C ASP A 75 3.65 2.97 36.45
N LEU A 76 3.62 2.46 35.21
CA LEU A 76 2.63 1.47 34.77
C LEU A 76 2.80 0.12 35.46
N VAL A 77 4.04 -0.36 35.66
CA VAL A 77 4.32 -1.59 36.42
C VAL A 77 3.65 -1.56 37.80
N LEU A 78 3.76 -0.42 38.49
CA LEU A 78 3.29 -0.26 39.86
C LEU A 78 1.86 0.30 39.95
N ASP A 79 1.19 0.58 38.84
CA ASP A 79 -0.16 1.15 38.84
C ASP A 79 -1.22 0.05 39.06
N LYS A 80 -2.12 0.27 40.03
CA LYS A 80 -3.14 -0.71 40.43
C LYS A 80 -4.35 -0.78 39.50
N ILE A 81 -4.56 0.25 38.67
CA ILE A 81 -5.74 0.41 37.83
C ILE A 81 -5.43 0.01 36.39
N PHE A 82 -4.29 0.49 35.87
CA PHE A 82 -3.92 0.39 34.46
C PHE A 82 -2.78 -0.59 34.19
N GLY A 83 -2.13 -1.12 35.22
CA GLY A 83 -1.02 -2.05 35.06
C GLY A 83 -0.98 -3.16 36.11
N MET A 84 0.21 -3.48 36.61
CA MET A 84 0.45 -4.68 37.41
C MET A 84 0.50 -4.44 38.92
N GLY A 85 0.12 -3.25 39.41
CA GLY A 85 0.27 -2.84 40.82
C GLY A 85 -0.53 -3.66 41.85
N ASN A 86 -1.43 -4.55 41.42
CA ASN A 86 -2.10 -5.51 42.30
C ASN A 86 -1.28 -6.81 42.52
N ARG A 87 -0.23 -7.01 41.73
CA ARG A 87 0.66 -8.20 41.76
C ARG A 87 2.13 -7.84 41.97
N VAL A 88 2.51 -6.60 41.66
CA VAL A 88 3.88 -6.10 41.74
C VAL A 88 3.90 -4.84 42.57
N ASP A 89 4.84 -4.77 43.51
CA ASP A 89 5.09 -3.58 44.31
C ASP A 89 6.50 -3.02 44.05
N ALA A 90 6.81 -1.88 44.66
CA ALA A 90 8.05 -1.14 44.40
C ALA A 90 9.33 -1.88 44.83
N SER A 91 9.23 -2.95 45.64
CA SER A 91 10.37 -3.80 46.00
C SER A 91 10.67 -4.87 44.95
N MET A 92 9.71 -5.14 44.05
CA MET A 92 9.80 -6.15 42.99
C MET A 92 10.26 -5.56 41.65
N ILE A 93 10.87 -4.38 41.65
CA ILE A 93 11.46 -3.75 40.46
C ILE A 93 12.63 -2.86 40.88
N ASP A 94 13.77 -3.00 40.21
CA ASP A 94 14.93 -2.17 40.50
C ASP A 94 14.76 -0.75 39.91
N LYS A 95 14.45 0.21 40.79
CA LYS A 95 14.29 1.61 40.41
C LYS A 95 15.60 2.27 39.97
N TRP A 96 16.76 1.78 40.40
CA TRP A 96 18.06 2.35 40.04
C TRP A 96 18.44 1.99 38.60
N GLU A 97 18.15 0.76 38.19
CA GLU A 97 18.32 0.32 36.80
C GLU A 97 17.40 1.12 35.86
N VAL A 98 16.13 1.29 36.25
CA VAL A 98 15.19 2.17 35.52
C VAL A 98 15.72 3.60 35.42
N TYR A 99 16.33 4.13 36.48
CA TYR A 99 16.92 5.47 36.47
C TYR A 99 18.07 5.59 35.46
N ALA A 100 18.96 4.60 35.38
CA ALA A 100 20.03 4.57 34.40
C ALA A 100 19.50 4.51 32.95
N ILE A 101 18.49 3.66 32.69
CA ILE A 101 17.82 3.58 31.39
C ILE A 101 17.15 4.92 31.05
N ALA A 102 16.50 5.56 32.03
CA ALA A 102 15.86 6.85 31.84
C ALA A 102 16.86 7.94 31.44
N GLN A 103 18.03 7.99 32.07
CA GLN A 103 19.10 8.91 31.69
C GLN A 103 19.55 8.68 30.24
N TYR A 104 19.73 7.42 29.83
CA TYR A 104 20.08 7.08 28.44
C TYR A 104 18.99 7.50 27.44
N CYS A 105 17.71 7.39 27.80
CA CYS A 105 16.60 7.86 26.96
C CYS A 105 16.60 9.38 26.77
N ASP A 106 17.07 10.14 27.76
CA ASP A 106 17.09 11.60 27.77
C ASP A 106 18.39 12.21 27.20
N GLU A 107 19.41 11.39 26.94
CA GLU A 107 20.63 11.84 26.25
C GLU A 107 20.27 12.53 24.93
N ARG A 108 20.87 13.69 24.71
CA ARG A 108 20.67 14.47 23.48
C ARG A 108 21.51 13.87 22.35
N VAL A 109 20.85 13.45 21.29
CA VAL A 109 21.46 12.90 20.08
C VAL A 109 21.13 13.75 18.86
N SER A 110 21.92 13.63 17.80
CA SER A 110 21.69 14.35 16.54
C SER A 110 20.31 14.01 15.96
N ASP A 111 19.57 15.03 15.52
CA ASP A 111 18.33 14.89 14.76
C ASP A 111 18.56 14.70 13.25
N GLY A 112 19.83 14.69 12.81
CA GLY A 112 20.19 14.58 11.38
C GLY A 112 19.92 15.84 10.55
N ALA A 113 19.44 16.93 11.17
CA ALA A 113 19.16 18.24 10.57
C ALA A 113 19.99 19.38 11.20
N GLY A 114 20.91 19.05 12.11
CA GLY A 114 21.85 19.99 12.74
C GLY A 114 21.45 20.45 14.14
N SER A 115 20.36 19.91 14.71
CA SER A 115 19.97 20.10 16.11
C SER A 115 20.11 18.80 16.90
N THR A 116 19.61 18.79 18.15
CA THR A 116 19.58 17.60 18.99
C THR A 116 18.20 17.35 19.59
N GLU A 117 17.86 16.08 19.74
CA GLU A 117 16.64 15.59 20.35
C GLU A 117 16.94 14.52 21.41
N PRO A 118 16.01 14.24 22.34
CA PRO A 118 16.14 13.09 23.22
C PRO A 118 16.22 11.78 22.43
N ARG A 119 17.02 10.83 22.90
CA ARG A 119 17.24 9.56 22.23
C ARG A 119 15.96 8.76 22.00
N PHE A 120 15.12 8.66 23.03
CA PHE A 120 13.84 7.96 22.98
C PHE A 120 12.71 8.78 23.59
N THR A 121 11.55 8.71 22.95
CA THR A 121 10.31 9.30 23.44
C THR A 121 9.17 8.28 23.39
N CYS A 122 8.18 8.44 24.27
CA CYS A 122 6.97 7.63 24.26
C CYS A 122 5.73 8.50 24.32
N ASN A 123 5.09 8.62 23.16
CA ASN A 123 3.83 9.31 22.98
C ASN A 123 2.78 8.28 22.51
N VAL A 124 2.24 7.50 23.44
CA VAL A 124 1.27 6.44 23.15
C VAL A 124 -0.10 6.74 23.74
N TYR A 125 -1.14 6.27 23.05
CA TYR A 125 -2.51 6.24 23.54
C TYR A 125 -3.03 4.80 23.48
N ILE A 126 -3.21 4.18 24.65
CA ILE A 126 -3.67 2.79 24.79
C ILE A 126 -5.21 2.79 24.75
N GLN A 127 -5.78 2.26 23.66
CA GLN A 127 -7.22 2.37 23.38
C GLN A 127 -8.03 1.16 23.84
N SER A 128 -7.38 0.01 23.96
CA SER A 128 -8.03 -1.26 24.26
C SER A 128 -7.27 -2.00 25.35
N GLN A 129 -8.00 -2.80 26.12
CA GLN A 129 -7.42 -3.68 27.13
C GLN A 129 -6.57 -4.75 26.44
N GLN A 130 -5.36 -4.94 26.93
CA GLN A 130 -4.40 -5.93 26.47
C GLN A 130 -3.80 -6.67 27.67
N ASP A 131 -3.12 -7.78 27.42
CA ASP A 131 -2.33 -8.44 28.46
C ASP A 131 -1.28 -7.47 29.02
N ALA A 132 -1.29 -7.26 30.34
CA ALA A 132 -0.47 -6.23 30.98
C ALA A 132 1.03 -6.47 30.74
N TYR A 133 1.46 -7.73 30.69
CA TYR A 133 2.85 -8.08 30.45
C TYR A 133 3.26 -7.84 28.98
N ALA A 134 2.34 -8.06 28.03
CA ALA A 134 2.54 -7.67 26.64
C ALA A 134 2.70 -6.15 26.48
N VAL A 135 1.85 -5.34 27.13
CA VAL A 135 1.96 -3.87 27.11
C VAL A 135 3.29 -3.41 27.69
N LEU A 136 3.74 -4.01 28.80
CA LEU A 136 5.05 -3.70 29.38
C LEU A 136 6.20 -4.06 28.46
N LYS A 137 6.13 -5.19 27.74
CA LYS A 137 7.12 -5.55 26.73
C LYS A 137 7.16 -4.56 25.57
N ASP A 138 6.00 -4.11 25.09
CA ASP A 138 5.92 -3.11 24.02
C ASP A 138 6.52 -1.77 24.47
N LEU A 139 6.26 -1.35 25.72
CA LEU A 139 6.87 -0.14 26.30
C LEU A 139 8.38 -0.30 26.51
N ALA A 140 8.84 -1.47 26.95
CA ALA A 140 10.27 -1.74 27.09
C ALA A 140 10.98 -1.69 25.73
N ALA A 141 10.35 -2.21 24.67
CA ALA A 141 10.90 -2.20 23.32
C ALA A 141 11.18 -0.78 22.80
N ILE A 142 10.48 0.25 23.28
CA ILE A 142 10.71 1.67 22.91
C ILE A 142 12.16 2.08 23.19
N PHE A 143 12.68 1.72 24.36
CA PHE A 143 14.07 2.00 24.76
C PHE A 143 15.01 0.81 24.48
N ARG A 144 14.64 -0.08 23.55
CA ARG A 144 15.39 -1.31 23.21
C ARG A 144 15.58 -2.22 24.43
N GLY A 145 14.58 -2.22 25.30
CA GLY A 145 14.56 -2.97 26.53
C GLY A 145 14.07 -4.40 26.38
N ILE A 146 14.55 -5.27 27.26
CA ILE A 146 13.93 -6.55 27.59
C ILE A 146 13.34 -6.45 28.99
N THR A 147 12.23 -7.14 29.20
CA THR A 147 11.69 -7.37 30.54
C THR A 147 11.37 -8.84 30.75
N PHE A 148 11.71 -9.35 31.93
CA PHE A 148 11.43 -10.73 32.33
C PHE A 148 11.16 -10.81 33.84
N TRP A 149 10.47 -11.88 34.24
CA TRP A 149 10.23 -12.21 35.63
C TRP A 149 11.28 -13.21 36.12
N GLY A 150 11.95 -12.92 37.22
CA GLY A 150 12.95 -13.80 37.85
C GLY A 150 13.20 -13.38 39.30
N ASN A 151 13.62 -14.31 40.17
CA ASN A 151 13.91 -14.03 41.59
C ASN A 151 12.82 -13.19 42.29
N GLU A 152 11.54 -13.50 42.02
CA GLU A 152 10.37 -12.79 42.57
C GLU A 152 10.28 -11.28 42.23
N GLN A 153 11.00 -10.82 41.20
CA GLN A 153 10.99 -9.44 40.74
C GLN A 153 10.91 -9.32 39.20
N ILE A 154 10.47 -8.16 38.74
CA ILE A 154 10.56 -7.73 37.35
C ILE A 154 11.96 -7.16 37.12
N TYR A 155 12.68 -7.80 36.21
CA TYR A 155 13.90 -7.27 35.64
C TYR A 155 13.57 -6.48 34.37
N VAL A 156 14.25 -5.36 34.20
CA VAL A 156 14.24 -4.55 32.99
C VAL A 156 15.68 -4.12 32.70
N ASN A 157 16.12 -4.31 31.47
CA ASN A 157 17.45 -3.89 31.02
C ASN A 157 17.34 -3.43 29.56
N ALA A 158 18.26 -2.60 29.10
CA ALA A 158 18.22 -2.01 27.76
C ALA A 158 19.48 -2.29 26.96
N ASP A 159 19.35 -2.39 25.64
CA ASP A 159 20.49 -2.48 24.73
C ASP A 159 21.21 -1.13 24.62
N VAL A 160 22.09 -0.87 25.59
CA VAL A 160 22.88 0.36 25.75
C VAL A 160 24.39 0.03 25.79
N PRO A 161 25.27 1.02 25.51
CA PRO A 161 26.71 0.84 25.68
C PRO A 161 27.07 0.43 27.10
N VAL A 162 27.90 -0.61 27.24
CA VAL A 162 28.45 -1.06 28.53
C VAL A 162 29.93 -0.70 28.63
N ALA A 163 30.36 -0.19 29.79
CA ALA A 163 31.75 0.24 30.00
C ALA A 163 32.68 -0.93 30.38
N ASP A 164 32.19 -1.82 31.24
CA ASP A 164 32.81 -3.08 31.61
C ASP A 164 31.88 -4.24 31.19
N LEU A 165 32.46 -5.42 30.99
CA LEU A 165 31.69 -6.64 30.74
C LEU A 165 30.99 -7.06 32.03
N ASP A 166 29.82 -7.71 31.93
CA ASP A 166 29.13 -8.22 33.12
C ASP A 166 29.87 -9.44 33.70
N PHE A 167 30.33 -10.33 32.83
CA PHE A 167 31.12 -11.50 33.20
C PHE A 167 32.02 -11.98 32.06
N VAL A 168 33.16 -12.60 32.38
CA VAL A 168 34.06 -13.22 31.40
C VAL A 168 34.05 -14.75 31.49
N TYR A 169 33.87 -15.41 30.34
CA TYR A 169 34.00 -16.84 30.15
C TYR A 169 35.22 -17.18 29.30
N THR A 170 35.91 -18.23 29.70
CA THR A 170 37.13 -18.77 29.10
C THR A 170 37.02 -20.29 29.08
N ALA A 171 37.92 -20.97 28.39
CA ALA A 171 38.00 -22.43 28.48
C ALA A 171 38.23 -22.98 29.92
N SER A 172 38.59 -22.13 30.89
CA SER A 172 38.86 -22.53 32.28
C SER A 172 37.64 -22.48 33.23
N ASN A 173 36.53 -21.89 32.79
CA ASN A 173 35.26 -21.85 33.55
C ASN A 173 34.04 -22.25 32.71
N VAL A 174 34.30 -22.90 31.58
CA VAL A 174 33.30 -23.58 30.73
C VAL A 174 33.53 -25.08 30.82
N VAL A 175 32.45 -25.85 30.92
CA VAL A 175 32.50 -27.32 31.00
C VAL A 175 33.20 -27.86 29.75
N ASP A 176 34.23 -28.68 29.96
CA ASP A 176 35.15 -29.21 28.94
C ASP A 176 35.87 -28.14 28.08
N GLY A 177 35.74 -26.86 28.43
CA GLY A 177 36.25 -25.74 27.63
C GLY A 177 35.61 -25.60 26.25
N LEU A 178 34.41 -26.17 26.05
CA LEU A 178 33.76 -26.26 24.73
C LEU A 178 32.69 -25.17 24.55
N PHE A 179 32.85 -24.39 23.47
CA PHE A 179 31.88 -23.41 23.01
C PHE A 179 31.23 -23.88 21.72
N ASN A 180 29.90 -23.84 21.65
CA ASN A 180 29.17 -24.10 20.43
C ASN A 180 28.80 -22.77 19.78
N TYR A 181 29.13 -22.63 18.50
CA TYR A 181 28.78 -21.44 17.73
C TYR A 181 27.85 -21.80 16.59
N ALA A 182 26.90 -20.91 16.31
CA ALA A 182 26.08 -20.97 15.11
C ALA A 182 25.90 -19.57 14.51
N GLY A 183 25.25 -19.50 13.35
CA GLY A 183 24.94 -18.26 12.67
C GLY A 183 23.69 -18.42 11.82
N GLY A 184 23.00 -17.32 11.55
CA GLY A 184 21.83 -17.31 10.70
C GLY A 184 22.18 -17.52 9.23
N SER A 185 21.20 -17.99 8.48
CA SER A 185 21.29 -18.09 7.02
C SER A 185 21.43 -16.69 6.39
N TYR A 186 22.06 -16.62 5.22
CA TYR A 186 22.11 -15.41 4.37
C TYR A 186 20.71 -14.79 4.17
N LYS A 187 19.65 -15.61 4.09
CA LYS A 187 18.26 -15.14 3.95
C LYS A 187 17.76 -14.29 5.12
N ASN A 188 18.38 -14.42 6.29
CA ASN A 188 18.01 -13.68 7.50
C ASN A 188 18.88 -12.43 7.71
N ARG A 189 19.61 -11.98 6.67
CA ARG A 189 20.43 -10.76 6.69
C ARG A 189 19.68 -9.62 6.04
N TYR A 190 19.09 -8.76 6.87
CA TYR A 190 18.37 -7.58 6.41
C TYR A 190 19.36 -6.47 6.08
N SER A 191 19.20 -5.89 4.90
CA SER A 191 19.97 -4.73 4.43
C SER A 191 19.13 -3.46 4.38
N SER A 192 17.81 -3.59 4.56
CA SER A 192 16.85 -2.48 4.60
C SER A 192 15.73 -2.71 5.61
N CYS A 193 15.22 -1.63 6.20
CA CYS A 193 14.15 -1.65 7.18
C CYS A 193 13.15 -0.53 6.88
N LEU A 194 11.86 -0.87 6.79
CA LEU A 194 10.77 0.11 6.75
C LEU A 194 10.25 0.31 8.17
N VAL A 195 10.33 1.53 8.68
CA VAL A 195 9.93 1.89 10.04
C VAL A 195 8.65 2.72 10.02
N SER A 196 7.55 2.17 10.53
CA SER A 196 6.31 2.94 10.73
C SER A 196 6.40 3.80 11.99
N TRP A 197 6.08 5.09 11.90
CA TRP A 197 6.08 6.05 13.00
C TRP A 197 4.93 7.07 12.85
N SER A 198 4.50 7.71 13.94
CA SER A 198 3.36 8.65 13.89
C SER A 198 3.84 10.06 13.58
N ASP A 199 3.51 10.59 12.40
CA ASP A 199 4.07 11.85 11.89
C ASP A 199 3.27 13.08 12.36
N PRO A 200 3.83 13.96 13.23
CA PRO A 200 3.15 15.18 13.66
C PRO A 200 2.81 16.14 12.52
N GLN A 201 3.59 16.16 11.43
CA GLN A 201 3.32 17.00 10.26
C GLN A 201 2.12 16.48 9.46
N ASN A 202 1.84 15.17 9.54
CA ASN A 202 0.73 14.49 8.89
C ASN A 202 -0.38 14.08 9.91
N HIS A 203 -0.67 14.98 10.86
CA HIS A 203 -1.72 14.80 11.88
C HIS A 203 -1.60 13.53 12.72
N TYR A 204 -0.36 13.10 13.01
CA TYR A 204 -0.02 11.86 13.72
C TYR A 204 -0.49 10.59 13.01
N SER A 205 -0.68 10.66 11.69
CA SER A 205 -0.92 9.47 10.87
C SER A 205 0.36 8.67 10.73
N ASP A 206 0.22 7.34 10.72
CA ASP A 206 1.35 6.44 10.54
C ASP A 206 2.00 6.65 9.17
N THR A 207 3.30 6.94 9.18
CA THR A 207 4.16 7.23 8.03
C THR A 207 5.36 6.29 8.06
N ILE A 208 5.92 5.95 6.89
CA ILE A 208 7.03 5.00 6.78
C ILE A 208 8.34 5.74 6.52
N GLU A 209 9.33 5.51 7.38
CA GLU A 209 10.73 5.89 7.17
C GLU A 209 11.51 4.70 6.61
N GLY A 210 12.15 4.88 5.45
CA GLY A 210 12.97 3.83 4.82
C GLY A 210 14.43 3.95 5.22
N VAL A 211 14.98 2.90 5.82
CA VAL A 211 16.37 2.84 6.28
C VAL A 211 17.13 1.76 5.51
N TYR A 212 18.31 2.11 5.01
CA TYR A 212 19.18 1.21 4.25
C TYR A 212 20.62 1.32 4.73
N ASP A 213 21.35 0.21 4.73
CA ASP A 213 22.79 0.20 4.98
C ASP A 213 23.53 -0.23 3.71
N SER A 214 24.36 0.66 3.16
CA SER A 214 25.01 0.46 1.86
C SER A 214 25.92 -0.77 1.83
N ASP A 215 26.61 -1.06 2.92
CA ASP A 215 27.56 -2.17 3.00
C ASP A 215 26.81 -3.50 3.10
N LEU A 216 25.71 -3.52 3.84
CA LEU A 216 24.82 -4.67 3.88
C LEU A 216 24.11 -4.88 2.54
N VAL A 217 23.67 -3.82 1.84
CA VAL A 217 23.07 -3.95 0.50
C VAL A 217 24.08 -4.48 -0.51
N ALA A 218 25.31 -3.95 -0.51
CA ALA A 218 26.36 -4.41 -1.42
C ALA A 218 26.75 -5.88 -1.19
N ARG A 219 26.64 -6.36 0.05
CA ARG A 219 27.00 -7.73 0.42
C ARG A 219 25.84 -8.73 0.33
N TYR A 220 24.62 -8.30 0.65
CA TYR A 220 23.45 -9.16 0.86
C TYR A 220 22.32 -8.95 -0.16
N ASP A 221 22.49 -8.06 -1.14
CA ASP A 221 21.42 -7.48 -1.96
C ASP A 221 20.34 -6.81 -1.10
N ILE A 222 19.23 -6.38 -1.72
CA ILE A 222 18.10 -5.78 -1.00
C ILE A 222 17.29 -6.89 -0.33
N ASN A 223 17.35 -6.94 1.00
CA ASN A 223 16.54 -7.79 1.84
C ASN A 223 15.89 -6.93 2.94
N GLN A 224 14.56 -6.90 2.95
CA GLN A 224 13.78 -5.92 3.69
C GLN A 224 13.10 -6.51 4.91
N THR A 225 13.19 -5.80 6.03
CA THR A 225 12.39 -6.04 7.24
C THR A 225 11.48 -4.85 7.55
N GLN A 226 10.53 -5.02 8.47
CA GLN A 226 9.60 -3.97 8.90
C GLN A 226 9.63 -3.84 10.42
N LEU A 227 9.52 -2.60 10.91
CA LEU A 227 9.46 -2.28 12.33
C LEU A 227 8.37 -1.24 12.58
N THR A 228 7.56 -1.42 13.62
CA THR A 228 6.67 -0.37 14.12
C THR A 228 7.35 0.34 15.29
N ALA A 229 7.67 1.62 15.12
CA ALA A 229 8.25 2.45 16.16
C ALA A 229 7.16 2.96 17.12
N VAL A 230 6.74 2.08 18.03
CA VAL A 230 5.72 2.40 19.05
C VAL A 230 6.12 3.66 19.83
N GLY A 231 5.17 4.60 19.95
CA GLY A 231 5.32 5.86 20.70
C GLY A 231 6.26 6.89 20.06
N CYS A 232 6.81 6.60 18.88
CA CYS A 232 7.74 7.47 18.18
C CYS A 232 7.00 8.52 17.36
N THR A 233 7.34 9.79 17.58
CA THR A 233 6.80 10.94 16.84
C THR A 233 7.90 11.77 16.16
N SER A 234 9.09 11.19 16.01
CA SER A 234 10.25 11.83 15.37
C SER A 234 10.77 10.93 14.25
N GLN A 235 10.97 11.51 13.06
CA GLN A 235 11.51 10.78 11.90
C GLN A 235 12.94 10.29 12.17
N SER A 236 13.78 11.09 12.81
CA SER A 236 15.17 10.73 13.15
C SER A 236 15.23 9.62 14.19
N GLU A 237 14.34 9.65 15.20
CA GLU A 237 14.20 8.54 16.13
C GLU A 237 13.77 7.25 15.39
N ALA A 238 12.79 7.33 14.48
CA ALA A 238 12.36 6.19 13.66
C ALA A 238 13.52 5.64 12.81
N HIS A 239 14.30 6.53 12.17
CA HIS A 239 15.48 6.16 11.41
C HIS A 239 16.52 5.43 12.28
N ARG A 240 16.83 5.97 13.48
CA ARG A 240 17.74 5.31 14.45
C ARG A 240 17.24 3.94 14.87
N ARG A 241 15.93 3.75 15.05
CA ARG A 241 15.34 2.44 15.35
C ARG A 241 15.51 1.46 14.18
N GLY A 242 15.34 1.90 12.94
CA GLY A 242 15.61 1.09 11.75
C GLY A 242 17.09 0.69 11.63
N ARG A 243 18.02 1.64 11.83
CA ARG A 243 19.46 1.36 11.83
C ARG A 243 19.84 0.37 12.92
N TRP A 244 19.24 0.48 14.10
CA TRP A 244 19.46 -0.46 15.19
C TRP A 244 19.05 -1.90 14.81
N VAL A 245 17.93 -2.09 14.10
CA VAL A 245 17.51 -3.40 13.61
C VAL A 245 18.53 -3.97 12.62
N LEU A 246 18.97 -3.17 11.64
CA LEU A 246 19.94 -3.61 10.63
C LEU A 246 21.29 -3.96 11.24
N LEU A 247 21.87 -3.07 12.04
CA LEU A 247 23.20 -3.25 12.63
C LEU A 247 23.21 -4.36 13.70
N SER A 248 22.11 -4.55 14.42
CA SER A 248 22.00 -5.68 15.36
C SER A 248 21.82 -7.01 14.63
N ASN A 249 21.11 -7.04 13.49
CA ASN A 249 20.97 -8.24 12.66
C ASN A 249 22.24 -8.57 11.86
N ALA A 250 23.09 -7.58 11.55
CA ALA A 250 24.36 -7.77 10.85
C ALA A 250 25.34 -8.68 11.63
N LYS A 251 25.20 -8.79 12.96
CA LYS A 251 26.01 -9.64 13.83
C LYS A 251 25.13 -10.69 14.52
N ASP A 252 24.85 -11.79 13.82
CA ASP A 252 23.95 -12.85 14.29
C ASP A 252 24.68 -14.07 14.87
N GLY A 253 26.01 -13.99 15.06
CA GLY A 253 26.78 -15.13 15.57
C GLY A 253 26.24 -15.52 16.94
N THR A 254 25.68 -16.71 17.06
CA THR A 254 25.18 -17.22 18.34
C THR A 254 26.26 -18.03 19.02
N ILE A 255 26.22 -18.06 20.34
CA ILE A 255 27.04 -18.92 21.18
C ILE A 255 26.16 -19.68 22.16
N SER A 256 26.49 -20.93 22.45
CA SER A 256 25.90 -21.74 23.52
C SER A 256 26.99 -22.58 24.18
N PHE A 257 27.04 -22.59 25.50
CA PHE A 257 28.03 -23.35 26.27
C PHE A 257 27.51 -23.67 27.68
N ASN A 258 28.05 -24.72 28.29
CA ASN A 258 27.67 -25.12 29.65
C ASN A 258 28.70 -24.63 30.67
N VAL A 259 28.22 -24.13 31.81
CA VAL A 259 29.03 -23.65 32.92
C VAL A 259 28.57 -24.28 34.23
N GLY A 260 29.41 -24.24 35.25
CA GLY A 260 29.01 -24.61 36.61
C GLY A 260 28.18 -23.50 37.27
N LEU A 261 28.36 -23.31 38.58
CA LEU A 261 27.60 -22.33 39.37
C LEU A 261 27.72 -20.87 38.85
N ASP A 262 28.77 -20.55 38.10
CA ASP A 262 28.97 -19.27 37.42
C ASP A 262 27.81 -18.92 36.46
N GLY A 263 26.97 -19.88 36.08
CA GLY A 263 25.77 -19.64 35.27
C GLY A 263 24.70 -18.82 35.98
N HIS A 264 24.69 -18.77 37.31
CA HIS A 264 23.76 -17.94 38.07
C HIS A 264 24.11 -16.43 38.05
N ILE A 265 25.28 -16.05 37.53
CA ILE A 265 25.78 -14.68 37.57
C ILE A 265 25.16 -13.83 36.43
N PRO A 266 25.35 -14.17 35.14
CA PRO A 266 24.76 -13.37 34.08
C PRO A 266 23.24 -13.60 34.02
N LEU A 267 22.51 -12.50 33.92
CA LEU A 267 21.09 -12.51 33.62
C LEU A 267 20.85 -12.37 32.11
N PRO A 268 19.68 -12.74 31.57
CA PRO A 268 19.29 -12.33 30.23
C PRO A 268 19.50 -10.83 30.00
N ALA A 269 20.00 -10.48 28.81
CA ALA A 269 20.55 -9.18 28.40
C ALA A 269 21.93 -8.76 28.93
N SER A 270 22.58 -9.51 29.82
CA SER A 270 23.98 -9.23 30.21
C SER A 270 24.92 -9.32 28.99
N VAL A 271 25.94 -8.46 28.93
CA VAL A 271 27.02 -8.50 27.93
C VAL A 271 28.22 -9.22 28.54
N ILE A 272 28.45 -10.44 28.08
CA ILE A 272 29.54 -11.29 28.53
C ILE A 272 30.72 -11.23 27.56
N GLY A 273 31.94 -11.36 28.09
CA GLY A 273 33.15 -11.58 27.29
C GLY A 273 33.45 -13.05 27.14
N VAL A 274 33.83 -13.48 25.95
CA VAL A 274 34.27 -14.85 25.65
C VAL A 274 35.69 -14.82 25.11
N ALA A 275 36.59 -15.47 25.84
CA ALA A 275 37.98 -15.71 25.45
C ALA A 275 38.18 -17.21 25.18
N ASP A 276 37.80 -17.61 23.97
CA ASP A 276 37.92 -18.97 23.46
C ASP A 276 39.22 -19.13 22.64
N PRO A 277 40.21 -19.91 23.12
CA PRO A 277 41.47 -20.08 22.42
C PRO A 277 41.34 -20.83 21.08
N PHE A 278 40.34 -21.70 20.91
CA PHE A 278 40.14 -22.44 19.66
C PHE A 278 39.65 -21.53 18.54
N ARG A 279 38.87 -20.50 18.88
CA ARG A 279 38.39 -19.50 17.92
C ARG A 279 39.36 -18.33 17.74
N ALA A 280 40.03 -17.92 18.82
CA ALA A 280 41.00 -16.82 18.79
C ALA A 280 42.35 -17.20 18.16
N GLY A 281 42.69 -18.50 18.12
CA GLY A 281 44.01 -18.97 17.66
C GLY A 281 45.16 -18.63 18.62
N MET A 282 44.85 -18.07 19.79
CA MET A 282 45.80 -17.67 20.83
C MET A 282 45.13 -17.81 22.20
N GLN A 283 45.91 -18.09 23.25
CA GLN A 283 45.38 -18.18 24.60
C GLN A 283 45.27 -16.79 25.24
N ASN A 284 44.04 -16.30 25.32
CA ASN A 284 43.70 -14.97 25.84
C ASN A 284 42.84 -15.00 27.11
N GLY A 285 42.75 -16.14 27.78
CA GLY A 285 42.10 -16.26 29.07
C GLY A 285 42.54 -17.49 29.87
N GLY A 286 42.25 -17.47 31.16
CA GLY A 286 42.66 -18.51 32.12
C GLY A 286 42.26 -18.16 33.54
N ARG A 287 43.01 -18.67 34.53
CA ARG A 287 42.85 -18.31 35.95
C ARG A 287 44.11 -17.68 36.51
N ILE A 288 43.97 -16.79 37.49
CA ILE A 288 45.13 -16.17 38.14
C ILE A 288 45.69 -17.10 39.23
N SER A 289 47.01 -17.14 39.38
CA SER A 289 47.69 -18.01 40.35
C SER A 289 48.03 -17.29 41.66
N ALA A 290 48.29 -15.98 41.61
CA ALA A 290 48.55 -15.15 42.78
C ALA A 290 48.22 -13.67 42.51
N VAL A 291 47.97 -12.91 43.59
CA VAL A 291 47.66 -11.48 43.54
C VAL A 291 48.47 -10.77 44.62
N ASN A 292 49.14 -9.66 44.25
CA ASN A 292 49.83 -8.78 45.18
C ASN A 292 49.60 -7.32 44.77
N GLY A 293 48.48 -6.74 45.24
CA GLY A 293 48.01 -5.41 44.82
C GLY A 293 47.82 -5.35 43.30
N ARG A 294 48.54 -4.43 42.64
CA ARG A 294 48.52 -4.25 41.18
C ARG A 294 49.24 -5.35 40.39
N ASN A 295 49.99 -6.23 41.06
CA ASN A 295 50.70 -7.32 40.40
C ASN A 295 49.83 -8.58 40.40
N ILE A 296 49.35 -8.96 39.22
CA ILE A 296 48.50 -10.13 38.99
C ILE A 296 49.36 -11.20 38.32
N THR A 297 49.59 -12.31 39.01
CA THR A 297 50.31 -13.45 38.45
C THR A 297 49.31 -14.40 37.79
N LEU A 298 49.45 -14.60 36.48
CA LEU A 298 48.60 -15.50 35.69
C LEU A 298 49.02 -16.96 35.91
N ASP A 299 48.20 -17.89 35.44
CA ASP A 299 48.48 -19.34 35.46
C ASP A 299 49.58 -19.77 34.47
N ARG A 300 49.86 -18.95 33.45
CA ARG A 300 50.81 -19.25 32.38
C ARG A 300 51.53 -17.99 31.88
N ALA A 301 52.61 -18.20 31.12
CA ALA A 301 53.29 -17.11 30.41
C ALA A 301 52.46 -16.70 29.18
N VAL A 302 52.34 -15.40 28.91
CA VAL A 302 51.47 -14.86 27.85
C VAL A 302 52.19 -13.85 26.95
N GLU A 303 51.78 -13.76 25.69
CA GLU A 303 52.37 -12.86 24.68
C GLU A 303 51.54 -11.56 24.52
N TYR A 304 51.54 -10.72 25.57
CA TYR A 304 50.87 -9.41 25.58
C TYR A 304 51.85 -8.27 25.89
N ALA A 305 51.40 -7.03 25.75
CA ALA A 305 52.22 -5.83 25.92
C ALA A 305 51.62 -4.84 26.93
N SER A 306 52.46 -3.87 27.36
CA SER A 306 51.96 -2.68 28.06
C SER A 306 51.02 -1.90 27.13
N GLY A 307 49.90 -1.43 27.67
CA GLY A 307 48.80 -0.81 26.91
C GLY A 307 47.59 -1.73 26.70
N ASP A 308 47.79 -3.05 26.67
CA ASP A 308 46.69 -4.03 26.60
C ASP A 308 45.83 -3.97 27.88
N ARG A 309 44.64 -4.59 27.87
CA ARG A 309 43.70 -4.53 28.99
C ARG A 309 43.45 -5.91 29.61
N LEU A 310 43.58 -6.01 30.93
CA LEU A 310 43.30 -7.22 31.71
C LEU A 310 41.92 -7.12 32.37
N ALA A 311 41.00 -7.99 31.96
CA ALA A 311 39.69 -8.18 32.55
C ALA A 311 39.73 -9.31 33.58
N LEU A 312 39.20 -9.06 34.79
CA LEU A 312 39.12 -10.05 35.88
C LEU A 312 37.70 -10.15 36.44
N ASN A 313 37.26 -11.39 36.71
CA ASN A 313 36.02 -11.65 37.44
C ASN A 313 36.24 -11.49 38.95
N LEU A 314 35.77 -10.39 39.52
CA LEU A 314 35.94 -10.05 40.92
C LEU A 314 35.05 -10.95 41.82
N PRO A 315 35.38 -11.06 43.13
CA PRO A 315 34.64 -11.92 44.05
C PRO A 315 33.16 -11.56 44.25
N ASP A 316 32.74 -10.35 43.87
CA ASP A 316 31.34 -9.91 43.93
C ASP A 316 30.53 -10.31 42.69
N GLY A 317 31.11 -11.09 41.77
CA GLY A 317 30.45 -11.55 40.54
C GLY A 317 30.49 -10.54 39.40
N THR A 318 31.18 -9.41 39.55
CA THR A 318 31.36 -8.41 38.48
C THR A 318 32.68 -8.61 37.75
N THR A 319 32.76 -8.28 36.47
CA THR A 319 34.05 -8.12 35.79
C THR A 319 34.50 -6.67 35.84
N GLN A 320 35.80 -6.47 36.00
CA GLN A 320 36.40 -5.15 35.82
C GLN A 320 37.64 -5.24 34.95
N THR A 321 37.84 -4.22 34.11
CA THR A 321 38.98 -4.13 33.19
C THR A 321 39.98 -3.07 33.66
N ARG A 322 41.28 -3.37 33.52
CA ARG A 322 42.39 -2.43 33.82
C ARG A 322 43.47 -2.48 32.74
N THR A 323 44.03 -1.32 32.40
CA THR A 323 45.18 -1.24 31.49
C THR A 323 46.43 -1.81 32.14
N ILE A 324 47.15 -2.64 31.39
CA ILE A 324 48.44 -3.22 31.73
C ILE A 324 49.51 -2.14 31.60
N SER A 325 50.21 -1.84 32.70
CA SER A 325 51.32 -0.89 32.69
C SER A 325 52.67 -1.57 32.43
N ALA A 326 52.86 -2.80 32.89
CA ALA A 326 54.11 -3.55 32.72
C ALA A 326 53.86 -5.07 32.79
N ILE A 327 54.79 -5.84 32.23
CA ILE A 327 54.78 -7.31 32.27
C ILE A 327 56.18 -7.77 32.70
N SER A 328 56.25 -8.76 33.59
CA SER A 328 57.52 -9.34 34.07
C SER A 328 58.29 -10.06 32.96
N SER A 329 59.59 -10.26 33.17
CA SER A 329 60.47 -10.90 32.19
C SER A 329 60.11 -12.37 31.88
N ASP A 330 59.49 -13.07 32.83
CA ASP A 330 58.97 -14.43 32.65
C ASP A 330 57.57 -14.46 31.99
N LYS A 331 57.02 -13.28 31.67
CA LYS A 331 55.70 -13.06 31.06
C LYS A 331 54.51 -13.64 31.84
N LYS A 332 54.67 -13.89 33.14
CA LYS A 332 53.59 -14.43 33.99
C LYS A 332 52.93 -13.40 34.89
N THR A 333 53.63 -12.34 35.28
CA THR A 333 53.10 -11.31 36.17
C THR A 333 52.81 -10.05 35.39
N VAL A 334 51.57 -9.61 35.47
CA VAL A 334 51.04 -8.41 34.83
C VAL A 334 50.83 -7.34 35.90
N THR A 335 51.43 -6.17 35.72
CA THR A 335 51.18 -5.02 36.58
C THR A 335 50.13 -4.13 35.93
N VAL A 336 49.01 -3.89 36.61
CA VAL A 336 47.95 -2.98 36.15
C VAL A 336 48.18 -1.54 36.60
N SER A 337 47.67 -0.58 35.83
CA SER A 337 47.80 0.86 36.08
C SER A 337 47.18 1.31 37.41
N THR A 338 45.97 0.82 37.70
CA THR A 338 45.15 1.17 38.88
C THR A 338 44.63 -0.10 39.56
N ASP A 339 44.45 -0.06 40.87
CA ASP A 339 43.85 -1.16 41.62
C ASP A 339 42.42 -1.48 41.14
N TYR A 340 42.02 -2.74 41.33
CA TYR A 340 40.64 -3.18 41.16
C TYR A 340 39.80 -2.70 42.35
N ARG A 341 38.49 -2.51 42.13
CA ARG A 341 37.54 -2.04 43.16
C ARG A 341 37.50 -2.97 44.37
N LEU A 342 37.61 -4.27 44.12
CA LEU A 342 37.81 -5.30 45.14
C LEU A 342 39.11 -6.03 44.84
N ALA A 343 39.84 -6.44 45.88
CA ALA A 343 41.06 -7.23 45.72
C ALA A 343 40.74 -8.55 44.99
N PRO A 344 41.34 -8.83 43.82
CA PRO A 344 41.15 -10.10 43.14
C PRO A 344 41.68 -11.27 43.98
N VAL A 345 41.14 -12.46 43.77
CA VAL A 345 41.50 -13.66 44.55
C VAL A 345 42.13 -14.71 43.64
N ALA A 346 43.13 -15.43 44.14
CA ALA A 346 43.73 -16.55 43.39
C ALA A 346 42.64 -17.54 42.91
N GLY A 347 42.72 -17.97 41.66
CA GLY A 347 41.71 -18.79 41.00
C GLY A 347 40.64 -18.00 40.23
N THR A 348 40.54 -16.68 40.39
CA THR A 348 39.70 -15.80 39.56
C THR A 348 40.04 -15.95 38.08
N VAL A 349 39.00 -15.93 37.25
CA VAL A 349 39.11 -15.96 35.78
C VAL A 349 39.64 -14.63 35.26
N TRP A 350 40.54 -14.70 34.30
CA TRP A 350 41.09 -13.56 33.57
C TRP A 350 40.90 -13.70 32.07
N ALA A 351 40.76 -12.57 31.38
CA ALA A 351 40.96 -12.47 29.93
C ALA A 351 41.72 -11.19 29.58
N ILE A 352 42.47 -11.21 28.48
CA ILE A 352 43.19 -10.04 27.97
C ILE A 352 42.55 -9.58 26.67
N ASP A 353 42.26 -8.28 26.62
CA ASP A 353 41.73 -7.54 25.47
C ASP A 353 42.85 -6.65 24.92
N SER A 354 43.17 -6.80 23.63
CA SER A 354 44.25 -6.10 22.96
C SER A 354 43.85 -5.68 21.54
N ASP A 355 44.55 -4.72 20.95
CA ASP A 355 44.29 -4.32 19.55
C ASP A 355 44.54 -5.45 18.55
N ARG A 356 45.39 -6.42 18.91
CA ARG A 356 45.72 -7.59 18.08
C ARG A 356 44.70 -8.72 18.23
N LEU A 357 44.04 -8.79 19.38
CA LEU A 357 43.06 -9.80 19.72
C LEU A 357 42.09 -9.24 20.76
N ALA A 358 40.91 -8.87 20.29
CA ALA A 358 39.85 -8.37 21.15
C ALA A 358 39.05 -9.50 21.80
N ILE A 359 38.54 -9.28 23.01
CA ILE A 359 37.58 -10.19 23.64
C ILE A 359 36.28 -10.16 22.84
N GLN A 360 35.77 -11.34 22.45
CA GLN A 360 34.48 -11.42 21.77
C GLN A 360 33.36 -11.15 22.76
N GLN A 361 32.46 -10.23 22.43
CA GLN A 361 31.34 -9.89 23.29
C GLN A 361 30.07 -10.57 22.78
N PHE A 362 29.28 -11.11 23.71
CA PHE A 362 27.97 -11.71 23.42
C PHE A 362 26.95 -11.17 24.41
N ARG A 363 25.76 -10.82 23.92
CA ARG A 363 24.61 -10.49 24.75
C ARG A 363 23.84 -11.77 25.04
N VAL A 364 23.67 -12.08 26.33
CA VAL A 364 22.98 -13.28 26.81
C VAL A 364 21.49 -13.19 26.45
N THR A 365 20.97 -14.23 25.81
CA THR A 365 19.55 -14.35 25.45
C THR A 365 18.80 -15.24 26.43
N SER A 366 19.46 -16.27 26.94
CA SER A 366 18.89 -17.19 27.92
C SER A 366 19.96 -17.86 28.77
N VAL A 367 19.60 -18.15 30.01
CA VAL A 367 20.34 -19.03 30.91
C VAL A 367 19.37 -20.10 31.40
N ALA A 368 19.71 -21.37 31.21
CA ALA A 368 18.87 -22.51 31.60
C ALA A 368 19.65 -23.46 32.50
N ALA A 369 19.05 -23.93 33.59
CA ALA A 369 19.64 -24.98 34.42
C ALA A 369 19.44 -26.35 33.75
N ASN A 370 20.45 -27.22 33.82
CA ASN A 370 20.40 -28.58 33.27
C ASN A 370 20.01 -29.64 34.33
N ASP A 371 19.50 -29.22 35.50
CA ASP A 371 19.11 -30.06 36.64
C ASP A 371 20.21 -30.97 37.24
N ASP A 372 21.47 -30.76 36.85
CA ASP A 372 22.66 -31.48 37.34
C ASP A 372 23.69 -30.56 38.03
N GLY A 373 23.31 -29.29 38.27
CA GLY A 373 24.19 -28.26 38.81
C GLY A 373 25.01 -27.50 37.76
N THR A 374 24.80 -27.78 36.47
CA THR A 374 25.32 -26.99 35.34
C THR A 374 24.23 -26.12 34.70
N PHE A 375 24.67 -25.10 33.98
CA PHE A 375 23.79 -24.14 33.30
C PHE A 375 24.22 -23.98 31.86
N ASN A 376 23.25 -24.00 30.94
CA ASN A 376 23.46 -23.60 29.56
C ASN A 376 23.27 -22.09 29.42
N VAL A 377 24.34 -21.41 29.00
CA VAL A 377 24.30 -19.98 28.66
C VAL A 377 24.27 -19.86 27.14
N SER A 378 23.26 -19.16 26.63
CA SER A 378 23.12 -18.84 25.21
C SER A 378 23.13 -17.34 24.98
N GLY A 379 23.73 -16.90 23.88
CA GLY A 379 23.83 -15.48 23.54
C GLY A 379 24.01 -15.22 22.05
N VAL A 380 23.83 -13.96 21.65
CA VAL A 380 24.10 -13.43 20.31
C VAL A 380 25.24 -12.44 20.35
N GLN A 381 26.04 -12.41 19.29
CA GLN A 381 27.22 -11.57 19.20
C GLN A 381 26.85 -10.09 19.41
N HIS A 382 27.62 -9.43 20.27
CA HIS A 382 27.43 -8.04 20.62
C HIS A 382 28.53 -7.20 19.97
N ASP A 383 28.14 -6.10 19.32
CA ASP A 383 29.05 -5.10 18.78
C ASP A 383 28.94 -3.81 19.60
N PRO A 384 29.95 -3.46 20.41
CA PRO A 384 29.91 -2.26 21.25
C PRO A 384 30.02 -0.96 20.43
N ASN A 385 30.47 -1.01 19.18
CA ASN A 385 30.64 0.19 18.35
C ASN A 385 29.35 0.59 17.63
N LYS A 386 28.33 -0.28 17.57
CA LYS A 386 27.11 -0.05 16.80
C LYS A 386 26.36 1.20 17.22
N TYR A 387 26.40 1.59 18.50
CA TYR A 387 25.62 2.70 19.05
C TYR A 387 25.98 4.05 18.41
N ARG A 388 27.27 4.33 18.24
CA ARG A 388 27.73 5.54 17.53
C ARG A 388 27.22 5.57 16.09
N PHE A 389 27.28 4.45 15.38
CA PHE A 389 26.79 4.36 14.00
C PHE A 389 25.27 4.47 13.89
N ILE A 390 24.53 4.12 14.94
CA ILE A 390 23.09 4.33 15.03
C ILE A 390 22.80 5.83 15.19
N ASP A 391 23.50 6.50 16.11
CA ASP A 391 23.22 7.90 16.47
C ASP A 391 23.73 8.91 15.43
N ASP A 392 24.98 8.74 14.96
CA ASP A 392 25.63 9.65 14.02
C ASP A 392 25.24 9.37 12.56
N GLY A 393 24.62 8.21 12.30
CA GLY A 393 24.28 7.75 10.95
C GLY A 393 22.99 8.34 10.39
N VAL A 394 22.34 9.26 11.11
CA VAL A 394 21.08 9.89 10.68
C VAL A 394 21.39 11.03 9.70
N ARG A 395 20.93 10.90 8.46
CA ARG A 395 20.92 11.98 7.48
C ARG A 395 19.52 12.13 6.93
N ILE A 396 18.75 13.06 7.48
CA ILE A 396 17.42 13.37 6.95
C ILE A 396 17.61 14.43 5.88
N THR A 397 17.33 14.05 4.63
CA THR A 397 17.06 15.05 3.60
C THR A 397 15.59 15.42 3.74
N PRO A 398 15.24 16.72 3.86
CA PRO A 398 13.85 17.11 3.86
C PRO A 398 13.22 16.60 2.57
N ALA A 399 12.23 15.72 2.67
CA ALA A 399 11.38 15.44 1.52
C ALA A 399 10.76 16.78 1.07
N PRO A 400 10.56 17.03 -0.24
CA PRO A 400 9.74 18.14 -0.68
C PRO A 400 8.33 17.93 -0.12
N ILE A 401 8.04 18.60 1.00
CA ILE A 401 6.79 18.43 1.73
C ILE A 401 5.65 18.97 0.88
N THR A 402 4.81 18.04 0.44
CA THR A 402 3.56 18.33 -0.25
C THR A 402 2.67 19.13 0.69
N VAL A 403 1.99 20.14 0.16
CA VAL A 403 1.08 21.04 0.88
C VAL A 403 0.17 20.23 1.79
N THR A 404 0.29 20.40 3.10
CA THR A 404 -0.70 19.95 4.08
C THR A 404 -2.06 20.49 3.63
N PRO A 405 -3.01 19.65 3.21
CA PRO A 405 -4.29 20.17 2.75
C PRO A 405 -4.99 20.84 3.94
N ILE A 406 -5.42 22.07 3.72
CA ILE A 406 -6.14 22.88 4.69
C ILE A 406 -7.34 22.06 5.20
N SER A 407 -7.34 21.73 6.49
CA SER A 407 -8.28 20.82 7.14
C SER A 407 -9.74 21.29 7.09
N VAL A 408 -10.00 22.54 6.69
CA VAL A 408 -11.35 23.07 6.51
C VAL A 408 -11.35 23.93 5.26
N LEU A 409 -11.97 23.42 4.20
CA LEU A 409 -12.25 24.22 3.01
C LEU A 409 -13.36 25.23 3.36
N PRO A 410 -13.15 26.54 3.15
CA PRO A 410 -14.23 27.50 3.28
C PRO A 410 -15.30 27.25 2.20
N SER A 411 -16.55 27.61 2.47
CA SER A 411 -17.61 27.55 1.46
C SER A 411 -17.23 28.41 0.24
N PRO A 412 -17.45 27.93 -1.01
CA PRO A 412 -17.25 28.74 -2.21
C PRO A 412 -17.97 30.08 -2.11
N LYS A 413 -17.25 31.16 -2.45
CA LYS A 413 -17.75 32.54 -2.46
C LYS A 413 -17.95 33.02 -3.89
N ASN A 414 -18.70 34.12 -4.03
CA ASN A 414 -19.00 34.74 -5.33
C ASN A 414 -19.62 33.75 -6.32
N ILE A 415 -20.56 32.93 -5.84
CA ILE A 415 -21.32 32.04 -6.71
C ILE A 415 -22.28 32.91 -7.51
N LEU A 416 -21.92 33.18 -8.75
CA LEU A 416 -22.69 33.99 -9.67
C LEU A 416 -23.51 33.08 -10.56
N ILE A 417 -24.73 33.50 -10.84
CA ILE A 417 -25.60 32.89 -11.84
C ILE A 417 -25.77 33.92 -12.95
N SER A 418 -25.45 33.54 -14.17
CA SER A 418 -25.63 34.37 -15.36
C SER A 418 -26.32 33.56 -16.45
N GLN A 419 -26.98 34.25 -17.37
CA GLN A 419 -27.52 33.64 -18.57
C GLN A 419 -26.62 33.98 -19.76
N THR A 420 -26.40 33.02 -20.65
CA THR A 420 -25.83 33.29 -21.97
C THR A 420 -26.71 32.64 -23.02
N ASP A 421 -27.08 33.42 -24.02
CA ASP A 421 -27.89 32.97 -25.14
C ASP A 421 -26.96 32.68 -26.31
N PHE A 422 -27.08 31.50 -26.91
CA PHE A 422 -26.40 31.18 -28.16
C PHE A 422 -27.39 30.60 -29.18
N ILE A 423 -27.11 30.84 -30.47
CA ILE A 423 -27.95 30.38 -31.58
C ILE A 423 -27.36 29.06 -32.08
N ASP A 424 -28.11 27.97 -31.93
CA ASP A 424 -27.78 26.67 -32.50
C ASP A 424 -28.91 26.25 -33.46
N GLN A 425 -28.55 25.97 -34.72
CA GLN A 425 -29.49 25.61 -35.79
C GLN A 425 -30.73 26.50 -35.91
N GLY A 426 -30.58 27.82 -35.69
CA GLY A 426 -31.67 28.80 -35.82
C GLY A 426 -32.58 28.94 -34.59
N LEU A 427 -32.28 28.26 -33.47
CA LEU A 427 -33.00 28.40 -32.20
C LEU A 427 -32.13 29.15 -31.17
N THR A 428 -32.74 30.09 -30.43
CA THR A 428 -32.08 30.75 -29.29
C THR A 428 -32.15 29.82 -28.08
N VAL A 429 -31.02 29.27 -27.66
CA VAL A 429 -30.92 28.40 -26.48
C VAL A 429 -30.31 29.21 -25.34
N ALA A 430 -31.15 29.55 -24.35
CA ALA A 430 -30.69 30.16 -23.12
C ALA A 430 -29.97 29.12 -22.26
N SER A 431 -28.78 29.47 -21.76
CA SER A 431 -27.99 28.62 -20.87
C SER A 431 -27.72 29.31 -19.55
N LEU A 432 -27.99 28.61 -18.44
CA LEU A 432 -27.53 29.03 -17.12
C LEU A 432 -26.04 28.75 -17.04
N ASN A 433 -25.25 29.77 -16.76
CA ASN A 433 -23.84 29.69 -16.47
C ASN A 433 -23.64 30.10 -15.02
N SER A 434 -23.21 29.15 -14.20
CA SER A 434 -22.80 29.43 -12.84
C SER A 434 -21.30 29.37 -12.71
N THR A 435 -20.72 30.35 -12.02
CA THR A 435 -19.29 30.43 -11.71
C THR A 435 -19.08 30.76 -10.25
N TRP A 436 -17.92 30.43 -9.71
CA TRP A 436 -17.55 30.77 -8.34
C TRP A 436 -16.04 30.96 -8.21
N ASP A 437 -15.61 31.59 -7.13
CA ASP A 437 -14.18 31.76 -6.87
C ASP A 437 -13.52 30.42 -6.53
N LYS A 438 -12.27 30.28 -6.96
CA LYS A 438 -11.43 29.15 -6.54
C LYS A 438 -11.27 29.18 -5.02
N VAL A 439 -11.68 28.11 -4.37
CA VAL A 439 -11.42 27.85 -2.95
C VAL A 439 -10.01 27.31 -2.78
N ASP A 440 -9.22 27.93 -1.91
CA ASP A 440 -7.87 27.48 -1.61
C ASP A 440 -7.86 26.08 -0.97
N GLY A 441 -7.01 25.19 -1.47
CA GLY A 441 -6.98 23.77 -1.08
C GLY A 441 -8.02 22.84 -1.75
N ALA A 442 -8.93 23.36 -2.60
CA ALA A 442 -9.92 22.55 -3.30
C ALA A 442 -9.37 21.93 -4.59
N VAL A 443 -9.61 20.62 -4.77
CA VAL A 443 -9.22 19.86 -5.98
C VAL A 443 -10.40 19.70 -6.95
N ARG A 444 -11.63 19.62 -6.41
CA ARG A 444 -12.87 19.49 -7.18
C ARG A 444 -14.04 20.15 -6.48
N TYR A 445 -15.15 20.32 -7.20
CA TYR A 445 -16.36 20.95 -6.72
C TYR A 445 -17.57 20.08 -7.02
N GLN A 446 -18.49 20.05 -6.06
CA GLN A 446 -19.82 19.49 -6.26
C GLN A 446 -20.83 20.63 -6.27
N ALA A 447 -21.54 20.77 -7.38
CA ALA A 447 -22.55 21.80 -7.58
C ALA A 447 -23.95 21.17 -7.74
N GLN A 448 -24.95 21.92 -7.31
CA GLN A 448 -26.36 21.59 -7.50
C GLN A 448 -27.10 22.86 -7.90
N TRP A 449 -28.16 22.69 -8.70
CA TRP A 449 -29.05 23.78 -9.07
C TRP A 449 -30.50 23.35 -8.92
N ARG A 450 -31.40 24.32 -8.74
CA ARG A 450 -32.86 24.11 -8.76
C ARG A 450 -33.55 25.33 -9.34
N LYS A 451 -34.77 25.13 -9.82
CA LYS A 451 -35.67 26.18 -10.34
C LYS A 451 -36.90 26.28 -9.44
N ASP A 452 -37.32 27.50 -9.12
CA ASP A 452 -38.57 27.83 -8.40
C ASP A 452 -38.82 26.97 -7.15
N ASN A 453 -37.79 26.77 -6.32
CA ASN A 453 -37.83 25.93 -5.10
C ASN A 453 -38.15 24.44 -5.33
N GLY A 454 -37.96 23.91 -6.55
CA GLY A 454 -38.03 22.48 -6.83
C GLY A 454 -36.87 21.67 -6.23
N ASP A 455 -36.78 20.40 -6.61
CA ASP A 455 -35.73 19.50 -6.15
C ASP A 455 -34.33 19.92 -6.65
N TRP A 456 -33.31 19.64 -5.84
CA TRP A 456 -31.92 19.91 -6.21
C TRP A 456 -31.42 18.90 -7.24
N ILE A 457 -30.99 19.40 -8.39
CA ILE A 457 -30.42 18.60 -9.49
C ILE A 457 -28.89 18.62 -9.38
N ASN A 458 -28.28 17.43 -9.37
CA ASN A 458 -26.83 17.26 -9.26
C ASN A 458 -26.11 17.58 -10.58
N VAL A 459 -25.02 18.34 -10.48
CA VAL A 459 -24.03 18.49 -11.55
C VAL A 459 -22.91 17.46 -11.32
N PRO A 460 -22.34 16.85 -12.38
CA PRO A 460 -21.17 15.99 -12.24
C PRO A 460 -20.03 16.69 -11.49
N VAL A 461 -19.40 15.97 -10.57
CA VAL A 461 -18.26 16.49 -9.80
C VAL A 461 -17.09 16.76 -10.74
N ALA A 462 -16.58 17.99 -10.75
CA ALA A 462 -15.52 18.42 -11.65
C ALA A 462 -14.54 19.38 -10.95
N SER A 463 -13.33 19.53 -11.50
CA SER A 463 -12.37 20.53 -11.03
C SER A 463 -12.69 21.95 -11.50
N ALA A 464 -13.61 22.12 -12.44
CA ALA A 464 -14.04 23.41 -12.99
C ALA A 464 -14.70 24.29 -11.92
N GLN A 465 -14.45 25.61 -11.98
CA GLN A 465 -15.06 26.62 -11.09
C GLN A 465 -16.36 27.18 -11.67
N GLY A 466 -17.14 26.31 -12.30
CA GLY A 466 -18.39 26.66 -12.94
C GLY A 466 -19.00 25.49 -13.70
N PHE A 467 -20.26 25.64 -14.06
CA PHE A 467 -20.95 24.72 -14.95
C PHE A 467 -21.99 25.48 -15.78
N SER A 468 -22.35 24.86 -16.89
CA SER A 468 -23.37 25.37 -17.82
C SER A 468 -24.50 24.37 -17.94
N VAL A 469 -25.74 24.84 -17.80
CA VAL A 469 -26.95 24.07 -18.09
C VAL A 469 -27.61 24.69 -19.30
N GLN A 470 -27.67 23.95 -20.40
CA GLN A 470 -28.30 24.41 -21.64
C GLN A 470 -29.81 24.18 -21.61
N GLY A 471 -30.58 25.05 -22.28
CA GLY A 471 -32.03 24.90 -22.43
C GLY A 471 -32.82 25.27 -21.18
N ILE A 472 -32.42 26.33 -20.48
CA ILE A 472 -33.11 26.80 -19.28
C ILE A 472 -34.39 27.58 -19.62
N TYR A 473 -35.40 27.52 -18.74
CA TYR A 473 -36.69 28.21 -18.88
C TYR A 473 -36.77 29.39 -17.94
N SER A 474 -37.66 30.35 -18.23
CA SER A 474 -37.85 31.49 -17.34
C SER A 474 -38.20 31.06 -15.91
N GLY A 475 -37.51 31.60 -14.91
CA GLY A 475 -37.76 31.29 -13.51
C GLY A 475 -36.64 31.73 -12.57
N ASN A 476 -36.84 31.53 -11.28
CA ASN A 476 -35.85 31.81 -10.25
C ASN A 476 -34.95 30.60 -10.07
N TYR A 477 -33.65 30.80 -10.27
CA TYR A 477 -32.64 29.75 -10.14
C TYR A 477 -31.82 29.94 -8.87
N ASP A 478 -31.66 28.85 -8.13
CA ASP A 478 -30.72 28.75 -7.03
C ASP A 478 -29.60 27.80 -7.43
N VAL A 479 -28.36 28.18 -7.11
CA VAL A 479 -27.19 27.32 -7.23
C VAL A 479 -26.52 27.24 -5.88
N ARG A 480 -26.12 26.02 -5.49
CA ARG A 480 -25.24 25.80 -4.35
C ARG A 480 -24.05 24.96 -4.74
N VAL A 481 -22.90 25.27 -4.16
CA VAL A 481 -21.64 24.63 -4.49
C VAL A 481 -20.86 24.34 -3.21
N ARG A 482 -20.21 23.18 -3.16
CA ARG A 482 -19.23 22.87 -2.12
C ARG A 482 -17.91 22.42 -2.75
N ALA A 483 -16.82 22.80 -2.10
CA ALA A 483 -15.47 22.42 -2.48
C ALA A 483 -15.10 21.07 -1.86
N LEU A 484 -14.27 20.30 -2.57
CA LEU A 484 -13.79 18.98 -2.16
C LEU A 484 -12.25 18.96 -2.27
N ASN A 485 -11.58 18.50 -1.22
CA ASN A 485 -10.12 18.37 -1.21
C ASN A 485 -9.67 17.01 -1.80
N ALA A 486 -8.36 16.75 -1.77
CA ALA A 486 -7.78 15.50 -2.26
C ALA A 486 -8.25 14.25 -1.49
N GLN A 487 -8.76 14.41 -0.26
CA GLN A 487 -9.23 13.32 0.62
C GLN A 487 -10.77 13.23 0.69
N ASP A 488 -11.50 13.76 -0.30
CA ASP A 488 -12.97 13.76 -0.34
C ASP A 488 -13.67 14.60 0.77
N SER A 489 -12.92 15.35 1.58
CA SER A 489 -13.51 16.22 2.60
C SER A 489 -14.17 17.42 1.95
N SER A 490 -15.43 17.69 2.31
CA SER A 490 -16.26 18.73 1.69
C SER A 490 -16.39 19.98 2.56
N SER A 491 -16.33 21.17 1.95
CA SER A 491 -16.76 22.41 2.60
C SER A 491 -18.27 22.38 2.92
N PRO A 492 -18.77 23.28 3.80
CA PRO A 492 -20.17 23.66 3.80
C PRO A 492 -20.62 24.16 2.41
N TRP A 493 -21.93 24.10 2.13
CA TRP A 493 -22.49 24.64 0.89
C TRP A 493 -22.40 26.17 0.89
N GLY A 494 -21.75 26.73 -0.13
CA GLY A 494 -21.95 28.11 -0.53
C GLY A 494 -23.23 28.21 -1.36
N TYR A 495 -23.99 29.28 -1.18
CA TYR A 495 -25.22 29.55 -1.92
C TYR A 495 -25.04 30.80 -2.77
N ALA A 496 -25.49 30.75 -4.01
CA ALA A 496 -25.71 31.95 -4.82
C ALA A 496 -26.95 32.68 -4.33
N ASP A 497 -27.03 33.99 -4.62
CA ASP A 497 -28.29 34.71 -4.54
C ASP A 497 -29.26 34.15 -5.59
N THR A 498 -30.52 33.96 -5.18
CA THR A 498 -31.60 33.54 -6.09
C THR A 498 -31.66 34.52 -7.25
N THR A 499 -31.38 34.03 -8.45
CA THR A 499 -31.30 34.86 -9.65
C THR A 499 -32.41 34.49 -10.62
N HIS A 500 -33.22 35.48 -11.00
CA HIS A 500 -34.21 35.30 -12.05
C HIS A 500 -33.52 35.24 -13.42
N LEU A 501 -33.64 34.12 -14.12
CA LEU A 501 -33.13 33.99 -15.48
C LEU A 501 -34.30 34.06 -16.45
N THR A 502 -34.12 34.84 -17.52
CA THR A 502 -35.16 35.08 -18.53
C THR A 502 -35.49 33.79 -19.28
N GLY A 503 -34.49 32.92 -19.49
CA GLY A 503 -34.62 31.60 -20.11
C GLY A 503 -35.40 31.59 -21.43
N LYS A 504 -35.85 30.42 -21.86
CA LYS A 504 -36.97 30.30 -22.80
C LYS A 504 -38.26 30.65 -22.07
N ASN A 505 -39.00 31.61 -22.59
CA ASN A 505 -40.23 32.10 -21.97
C ASN A 505 -41.45 31.47 -22.67
N GLY A 506 -42.33 30.83 -21.88
CA GLY A 506 -43.56 30.18 -22.36
C GLY A 506 -43.56 28.65 -22.19
N THR A 507 -44.76 28.10 -22.01
CA THR A 507 -45.00 26.65 -22.14
C THR A 507 -44.69 26.18 -23.56
N PRO A 508 -44.39 24.89 -23.79
CA PRO A 508 -44.26 24.34 -25.14
C PRO A 508 -45.48 24.75 -25.99
N GLY A 509 -45.23 25.11 -27.25
CA GLY A 509 -46.30 25.46 -28.18
C GLY A 509 -47.31 24.33 -28.33
N THR A 510 -48.54 24.65 -28.71
CA THR A 510 -49.56 23.62 -28.99
C THR A 510 -49.24 22.93 -30.31
N PRO A 511 -49.35 21.58 -30.42
CA PRO A 511 -49.24 20.88 -31.69
C PRO A 511 -50.14 21.53 -32.74
N GLN A 512 -49.60 21.83 -33.92
CA GLN A 512 -50.37 22.43 -35.00
C GLN A 512 -50.94 21.35 -35.90
N SER A 513 -52.06 21.65 -36.54
CA SER A 513 -52.65 20.77 -37.56
C SER A 513 -52.83 19.32 -37.07
N LEU A 514 -53.29 19.13 -35.82
CA LEU A 514 -53.66 17.80 -35.36
C LEU A 514 -54.81 17.30 -36.23
N LEU A 515 -54.60 16.19 -36.90
CA LEU A 515 -55.57 15.52 -37.75
C LEU A 515 -55.71 14.08 -37.27
N ALA A 516 -56.93 13.57 -37.34
CA ALA A 516 -57.20 12.16 -37.16
C ALA A 516 -57.93 11.68 -38.41
N SER A 517 -57.42 10.62 -39.03
CA SER A 517 -57.91 10.14 -40.31
C SER A 517 -59.33 9.59 -40.19
N ASN A 518 -60.05 9.61 -41.31
CA ASN A 518 -61.39 9.03 -41.42
C ASN A 518 -61.50 7.94 -42.52
N ASP A 519 -60.36 7.58 -43.12
CA ASP A 519 -60.22 6.84 -44.38
C ASP A 519 -59.24 5.66 -44.29
N VAL A 520 -58.65 5.41 -43.12
CA VAL A 520 -57.74 4.27 -42.90
C VAL A 520 -58.52 3.03 -42.45
N VAL A 521 -58.34 1.91 -43.15
CA VAL A 521 -59.07 0.67 -42.83
C VAL A 521 -58.52 0.06 -41.55
N TRP A 522 -59.42 -0.23 -40.61
CA TRP A 522 -59.15 -0.79 -39.28
C TRP A 522 -58.27 0.04 -38.34
N ALA A 523 -57.92 1.28 -38.69
CA ALA A 523 -57.14 2.14 -37.82
C ALA A 523 -57.54 3.61 -38.00
N ILE A 524 -57.04 4.47 -37.13
CA ILE A 524 -57.10 5.92 -37.26
C ILE A 524 -55.67 6.42 -37.17
N ASP A 525 -55.21 7.09 -38.23
CA ASP A 525 -53.91 7.75 -38.26
C ASP A 525 -54.06 9.16 -37.68
N ILE A 526 -53.29 9.44 -36.65
CA ILE A 526 -53.23 10.73 -35.99
C ILE A 526 -51.93 11.39 -36.42
N THR A 527 -52.00 12.58 -37.00
CA THR A 527 -50.83 13.34 -37.46
C THR A 527 -50.88 14.77 -36.91
N TRP A 528 -49.72 15.37 -36.70
CA TRP A 528 -49.62 16.77 -36.27
C TRP A 528 -48.33 17.38 -36.83
N ALA A 529 -48.21 18.69 -36.70
CA ALA A 529 -47.01 19.45 -36.99
C ALA A 529 -46.50 20.11 -35.70
N PHE A 530 -45.18 20.22 -35.58
CA PHE A 530 -44.55 20.99 -34.51
C PHE A 530 -44.54 22.48 -34.91
N PRO A 531 -44.96 23.41 -34.03
CA PRO A 531 -44.87 24.84 -34.30
C PRO A 531 -43.40 25.27 -34.43
N ASP A 532 -43.15 26.36 -35.16
CA ASP A 532 -41.81 26.96 -35.23
C ASP A 532 -41.27 27.23 -33.82
N GLY A 533 -40.08 26.71 -33.52
CA GLY A 533 -39.48 26.82 -32.18
C GLY A 533 -39.73 25.65 -31.22
N ALA A 534 -40.39 24.56 -31.64
CA ALA A 534 -40.71 23.38 -30.80
C ALA A 534 -39.63 22.27 -30.72
N GLY A 535 -38.39 22.56 -31.11
CA GLY A 535 -37.26 21.61 -31.09
C GLY A 535 -36.85 21.12 -29.69
N ASP A 536 -37.37 21.75 -28.63
CA ASP A 536 -37.23 21.41 -27.21
C ASP A 536 -38.24 20.37 -26.72
N THR A 537 -39.17 19.94 -27.57
CA THR A 537 -40.14 18.88 -27.25
C THR A 537 -39.42 17.57 -26.93
N ALA A 538 -39.82 16.91 -25.84
CA ALA A 538 -39.42 15.53 -25.57
C ALA A 538 -40.37 14.55 -26.24
N TYR A 539 -41.68 14.76 -26.05
CA TYR A 539 -42.74 13.95 -26.63
C TYR A 539 -44.04 14.73 -26.79
N THR A 540 -44.91 14.21 -27.67
CA THR A 540 -46.31 14.63 -27.80
C THR A 540 -47.18 13.69 -26.98
N GLU A 541 -47.94 14.23 -26.03
CA GLU A 541 -48.93 13.47 -25.27
C GLU A 541 -50.25 13.45 -26.04
N LEU A 542 -50.74 12.25 -26.37
CA LEU A 542 -52.03 12.04 -27.03
C LEU A 542 -53.06 11.50 -26.05
N GLN A 543 -54.22 12.14 -26.02
CA GLN A 543 -55.39 11.66 -25.29
C GLN A 543 -56.52 11.33 -26.25
N ARG A 544 -57.35 10.36 -25.85
CA ARG A 544 -58.57 10.00 -26.56
C ARG A 544 -59.81 10.11 -25.67
N ALA A 545 -60.96 10.35 -26.28
CA ALA A 545 -62.27 10.14 -25.69
C ALA A 545 -63.12 9.28 -26.64
N THR A 546 -63.89 8.35 -26.08
CA THR A 546 -64.71 7.39 -26.82
C THR A 546 -66.13 7.89 -27.09
N THR A 547 -66.53 8.99 -26.45
CA THR A 547 -67.86 9.61 -26.54
C THR A 547 -67.77 11.05 -27.07
N ASP A 548 -68.80 11.50 -27.80
CA ASP A 548 -68.81 12.82 -28.44
C ASP A 548 -68.91 13.99 -27.44
N ASP A 549 -69.34 13.73 -26.20
CA ASP A 549 -69.30 14.71 -25.11
C ASP A 549 -67.87 14.94 -24.55
N LYS A 550 -66.88 14.17 -25.02
CA LYS A 550 -65.47 14.18 -24.57
C LYS A 550 -65.29 13.95 -23.06
N ALA A 551 -66.26 13.31 -22.41
CA ALA A 551 -66.18 12.97 -21.01
C ALA A 551 -65.11 11.90 -20.74
N ASN A 552 -64.44 11.97 -19.59
CA ASN A 552 -63.41 11.01 -19.13
C ASN A 552 -62.28 10.74 -20.15
N PRO A 553 -61.52 11.75 -20.57
CA PRO A 553 -60.43 11.56 -21.53
C PRO A 553 -59.33 10.66 -20.96
N GLU A 554 -58.93 9.66 -21.74
CA GLU A 554 -57.88 8.68 -21.39
C GLU A 554 -56.55 9.03 -22.08
N LEU A 555 -55.43 8.79 -21.40
CA LEU A 555 -54.12 8.81 -22.03
C LEU A 555 -54.01 7.67 -23.05
N LEU A 556 -53.76 8.01 -24.31
CA LEU A 556 -53.57 7.04 -25.37
C LEU A 556 -52.11 6.59 -25.47
N THR A 557 -51.18 7.56 -25.63
CA THR A 557 -49.75 7.28 -25.79
C THR A 557 -48.90 8.55 -25.62
N LEU A 558 -47.58 8.36 -25.44
CA LEU A 558 -46.57 9.40 -25.46
C LEU A 558 -45.64 9.17 -26.66
N VAL A 559 -45.64 10.06 -27.64
CA VAL A 559 -44.90 9.89 -28.90
C VAL A 559 -43.63 10.76 -28.88
N PRO A 560 -42.41 10.17 -28.90
CA PRO A 560 -41.17 10.94 -28.77
C PRO A 560 -40.90 11.84 -29.98
N TYR A 561 -40.37 13.04 -29.73
CA TYR A 561 -39.90 13.95 -30.79
C TYR A 561 -38.73 13.30 -31.59
N PRO A 562 -38.63 13.49 -32.92
CA PRO A 562 -39.46 14.33 -33.79
C PRO A 562 -40.62 13.57 -34.45
N ALA A 563 -41.05 12.41 -33.94
CA ALA A 563 -42.17 11.70 -34.55
C ALA A 563 -43.46 12.53 -34.43
N ALA A 564 -44.13 12.70 -35.57
CA ALA A 564 -45.27 13.61 -35.74
C ALA A 564 -46.56 12.88 -36.18
N SER A 565 -46.58 11.56 -36.01
CA SER A 565 -47.68 10.69 -36.41
C SER A 565 -47.79 9.45 -35.51
N TYR A 566 -49.01 8.95 -35.30
CA TYR A 566 -49.30 7.72 -34.57
C TYR A 566 -50.56 7.04 -35.14
N GLN A 567 -50.47 5.74 -35.41
CA GLN A 567 -51.60 4.93 -35.88
C GLN A 567 -52.25 4.20 -34.70
N HIS A 568 -53.53 4.45 -34.46
CA HIS A 568 -54.31 3.80 -33.42
C HIS A 568 -55.19 2.70 -34.04
N GLY A 569 -54.99 1.44 -33.65
CA GLY A 569 -55.71 0.28 -34.18
C GLY A 569 -55.18 -1.06 -33.61
N PRO A 570 -55.73 -2.22 -34.02
CA PRO A 570 -56.86 -2.38 -34.94
C PRO A 570 -58.23 -2.08 -34.29
N MET A 571 -59.18 -1.58 -35.07
CA MET A 571 -60.55 -1.26 -34.65
C MET A 571 -61.59 -1.58 -35.75
N LEU A 572 -62.85 -1.82 -35.37
CA LEU A 572 -63.94 -2.09 -36.31
C LEU A 572 -64.21 -0.90 -37.24
N ALA A 573 -64.79 -1.13 -38.42
CA ALA A 573 -65.14 -0.08 -39.37
C ALA A 573 -66.15 0.92 -38.78
N GLY A 574 -65.93 2.21 -38.99
CA GLY A 574 -66.82 3.29 -38.53
C GLY A 574 -66.72 3.65 -37.05
N VAL A 575 -65.73 3.13 -36.31
CA VAL A 575 -65.48 3.53 -34.92
C VAL A 575 -65.01 4.96 -34.89
N ARG A 576 -65.74 5.82 -34.18
CA ARG A 576 -65.38 7.23 -33.96
C ARG A 576 -64.69 7.41 -32.62
N GLN A 577 -63.66 8.24 -32.61
CA GLN A 577 -62.90 8.63 -31.43
C GLN A 577 -62.51 10.09 -31.56
N TRP A 578 -62.43 10.79 -30.43
CA TRP A 578 -61.95 12.17 -30.38
C TRP A 578 -60.55 12.18 -29.80
N TYR A 579 -59.64 12.93 -30.41
CA TYR A 579 -58.26 13.05 -29.98
C TYR A 579 -57.88 14.49 -29.71
N ARG A 580 -57.01 14.69 -28.71
CA ARG A 580 -56.30 15.94 -28.50
C ARG A 580 -54.85 15.64 -28.20
N ALA A 581 -53.98 16.58 -28.53
CA ALA A 581 -52.55 16.47 -28.33
C ALA A 581 -52.02 17.67 -27.54
N ARG A 582 -50.92 17.49 -26.83
CA ARG A 582 -50.12 18.61 -26.31
C ARG A 582 -48.65 18.25 -26.35
N LEU A 583 -47.77 19.25 -26.44
CA LEU A 583 -46.33 19.05 -26.37
C LEU A 583 -45.87 19.10 -24.92
N VAL A 584 -44.95 18.20 -24.57
CA VAL A 584 -44.22 18.21 -23.29
C VAL A 584 -42.74 18.33 -23.60
N ASP A 585 -42.07 19.30 -22.99
CA ASP A 585 -40.63 19.53 -23.21
C ASP A 585 -39.74 18.56 -22.43
N ARG A 586 -38.44 18.61 -22.71
CA ARG A 586 -37.40 17.77 -22.09
C ARG A 586 -37.18 17.99 -20.59
N ILE A 587 -37.83 18.99 -19.99
CA ILE A 587 -37.73 19.25 -18.55
C ILE A 587 -39.09 19.19 -17.83
N GLY A 588 -40.15 18.82 -18.53
CA GLY A 588 -41.46 18.49 -17.97
C GLY A 588 -42.50 19.61 -17.96
N ASN A 589 -42.28 20.76 -18.61
CA ASN A 589 -43.37 21.73 -18.76
C ASN A 589 -44.35 21.25 -19.83
N VAL A 590 -45.61 21.61 -19.62
CA VAL A 590 -46.74 21.06 -20.35
C VAL A 590 -47.42 22.17 -21.15
N GLY A 591 -47.52 21.99 -22.47
CA GLY A 591 -48.21 22.90 -23.38
C GLY A 591 -49.73 22.84 -23.27
N GLU A 592 -50.41 23.80 -23.89
CA GLU A 592 -51.87 23.78 -24.00
C GLU A 592 -52.34 22.62 -24.89
N TRP A 593 -53.52 22.08 -24.60
CA TRP A 593 -54.17 21.07 -25.42
C TRP A 593 -54.63 21.66 -26.75
N THR A 594 -54.51 20.88 -27.83
CA THR A 594 -55.23 21.17 -29.06
C THR A 594 -56.74 21.12 -28.84
N ALA A 595 -57.48 21.73 -29.76
CA ALA A 595 -58.89 21.37 -29.94
C ALA A 595 -59.02 19.86 -30.20
N TRP A 596 -60.16 19.30 -29.79
CA TRP A 596 -60.47 17.90 -30.08
C TRP A 596 -60.73 17.71 -31.58
N VAL A 597 -60.10 16.71 -32.18
CA VAL A 597 -60.35 16.28 -33.55
C VAL A 597 -60.94 14.89 -33.56
N MET A 598 -61.97 14.68 -34.38
CA MET A 598 -62.64 13.40 -34.50
C MET A 598 -61.97 12.60 -35.62
N GLY A 599 -61.51 11.40 -35.29
CA GLY A 599 -61.10 10.39 -36.27
C GLY A 599 -62.12 9.28 -36.34
N GLN A 600 -62.20 8.62 -37.49
CA GLN A 600 -63.10 7.50 -37.72
C GLN A 600 -62.36 6.39 -38.48
N SER A 601 -62.39 5.15 -38.01
CA SER A 601 -61.87 4.08 -38.86
C SER A 601 -62.71 3.99 -40.13
N SER A 602 -62.05 3.78 -41.28
CA SER A 602 -62.70 3.82 -42.58
C SER A 602 -63.95 2.94 -42.61
N VAL A 603 -65.06 3.54 -43.04
CA VAL A 603 -66.24 2.79 -43.48
C VAL A 603 -66.11 2.36 -44.93
N ASP A 604 -65.10 2.87 -45.64
CA ASP A 604 -64.76 2.49 -46.99
C ASP A 604 -63.82 1.28 -46.97
N VAL A 605 -64.42 0.11 -47.16
CA VAL A 605 -63.72 -1.18 -47.23
C VAL A 605 -63.22 -1.48 -48.65
N SER A 606 -63.32 -0.52 -49.60
CA SER A 606 -63.07 -0.74 -51.03
C SER A 606 -61.66 -1.24 -51.33
N ALA A 607 -60.64 -0.81 -50.58
CA ALA A 607 -59.26 -1.25 -50.73
C ALA A 607 -59.05 -2.75 -50.41
N ILE A 608 -59.78 -3.30 -49.43
CA ILE A 608 -59.76 -4.74 -49.09
C ILE A 608 -60.76 -5.51 -49.97
N SER A 609 -61.81 -4.83 -50.43
CA SER A 609 -62.80 -5.42 -51.32
C SER A 609 -62.16 -5.91 -52.62
N ALA A 610 -61.15 -5.24 -53.17
CA ALA A 610 -60.47 -5.66 -54.41
C ALA A 610 -59.71 -6.99 -54.23
N GLU A 611 -59.09 -7.20 -53.08
CA GLU A 611 -58.28 -8.38 -52.77
C GLU A 611 -59.16 -9.56 -52.32
N ILE A 612 -60.26 -9.29 -51.60
CA ILE A 612 -61.35 -10.25 -51.35
C ILE A 612 -62.06 -10.61 -52.68
N LEU A 613 -62.26 -9.66 -53.59
CA LEU A 613 -62.88 -9.87 -54.91
C LEU A 613 -61.97 -10.71 -55.82
N GLU A 614 -60.65 -10.55 -55.73
CA GLU A 614 -59.69 -11.39 -56.45
C GLU A 614 -59.70 -12.84 -55.95
N GLN A 615 -59.80 -13.03 -54.63
CA GLN A 615 -60.03 -14.36 -54.04
C GLN A 615 -61.43 -14.93 -54.35
N MET A 616 -62.45 -14.08 -54.50
CA MET A 616 -63.81 -14.49 -54.88
C MET A 616 -63.96 -14.80 -56.37
N LYS A 617 -63.17 -14.18 -57.27
CA LYS A 617 -63.20 -14.43 -58.73
C LYS A 617 -62.92 -15.88 -59.11
N ASP A 618 -62.17 -16.60 -58.29
CA ASP A 618 -61.88 -18.03 -58.45
C ASP A 618 -62.93 -18.96 -57.81
N THR A 619 -63.93 -18.41 -57.13
CA THR A 619 -65.03 -19.20 -56.56
C THR A 619 -66.13 -19.45 -57.60
N ALA A 620 -66.70 -20.66 -57.59
CA ALA A 620 -67.71 -21.09 -58.56
C ALA A 620 -68.99 -20.21 -58.58
N VAL A 621 -69.29 -19.52 -57.48
CA VAL A 621 -70.49 -18.68 -57.31
C VAL A 621 -70.34 -17.29 -57.97
N PHE A 622 -69.11 -16.77 -58.10
CA PHE A 622 -68.86 -15.41 -58.62
C PHE A 622 -69.02 -15.29 -60.15
N LYS A 623 -68.78 -16.37 -60.91
CA LYS A 623 -68.96 -16.40 -62.37
C LYS A 623 -70.42 -16.34 -62.82
N GLU A 624 -71.35 -16.77 -61.98
CA GLU A 624 -72.80 -16.78 -62.27
C GLU A 624 -73.42 -15.37 -62.21
N ILE A 625 -72.75 -14.40 -61.55
CA ILE A 625 -73.29 -13.04 -61.31
C ILE A 625 -72.87 -12.01 -62.38
N ILE A 626 -71.73 -12.20 -63.06
CA ILE A 626 -71.18 -11.23 -64.04
C ILE A 626 -72.02 -11.13 -65.32
N GLU A 627 -72.70 -12.20 -65.74
CA GLU A 627 -73.59 -12.16 -66.92
C GLU A 627 -74.73 -11.13 -66.77
N ASN A 628 -75.11 -10.77 -65.53
CA ASN A 628 -76.15 -9.77 -65.28
C ASN A 628 -75.66 -8.30 -65.33
N ALA A 629 -74.34 -8.01 -65.34
CA ALA A 629 -73.81 -6.64 -65.14
C ALA A 629 -73.53 -5.82 -66.40
N VAL A 630 -73.61 -6.41 -67.60
CA VAL A 630 -73.36 -5.76 -68.90
C VAL A 630 -74.29 -4.55 -69.16
N GLU A 631 -75.43 -4.50 -68.49
CA GLU A 631 -76.47 -3.48 -68.63
C GLU A 631 -76.10 -2.09 -68.06
N THR A 632 -75.10 -2.01 -67.17
CA THR A 632 -74.72 -0.79 -66.43
C THR A 632 -73.76 0.14 -67.21
N SER A 633 -73.32 -0.28 -68.40
CA SER A 633 -72.34 0.36 -69.29
C SER A 633 -72.73 1.73 -69.90
N LYS A 634 -73.81 2.36 -69.43
CA LYS A 634 -74.41 3.56 -70.05
C LYS A 634 -74.00 4.89 -69.42
N THR A 635 -73.50 4.89 -68.18
CA THR A 635 -73.30 6.11 -67.36
C THR A 635 -71.93 6.78 -67.55
N VAL A 636 -70.96 6.11 -68.18
CA VAL A 636 -69.58 6.58 -68.33
C VAL A 636 -69.42 7.64 -69.44
N ALA A 637 -70.41 7.80 -70.31
CA ALA A 637 -70.37 8.73 -71.44
C ALA A 637 -70.43 10.23 -71.03
N ASP A 638 -70.93 10.56 -69.84
CA ASP A 638 -71.19 11.95 -69.43
C ASP A 638 -69.96 12.68 -68.85
N LEU A 639 -68.94 11.96 -68.37
CA LEU A 639 -67.75 12.57 -67.76
C LEU A 639 -66.74 13.16 -68.77
N ALA A 640 -66.78 12.73 -70.03
CA ALA A 640 -65.81 13.14 -71.06
C ALA A 640 -65.95 14.62 -71.48
N THR A 641 -67.09 15.26 -71.21
CA THR A 641 -67.40 16.63 -71.65
C THR A 641 -66.78 17.72 -70.76
N ALA A 642 -66.47 17.40 -69.49
CA ALA A 642 -65.98 18.39 -68.52
C ALA A 642 -64.49 18.76 -68.68
N ILE A 643 -63.67 17.84 -69.22
CA ILE A 643 -62.21 18.01 -69.32
C ILE A 643 -61.82 19.09 -70.34
N THR A 644 -62.64 19.30 -71.37
CA THR A 644 -62.38 20.25 -72.47
C THR A 644 -62.45 21.73 -72.04
N GLN A 645 -63.27 22.07 -71.04
CA GLN A 645 -63.47 23.47 -70.59
C GLN A 645 -62.28 24.06 -69.82
N ASN A 646 -61.47 23.23 -69.16
CA ASN A 646 -60.35 23.70 -68.34
C ASN A 646 -59.11 24.10 -69.16
N ALA A 647 -58.98 23.60 -70.39
CA ALA A 647 -57.84 23.91 -71.26
C ALA A 647 -57.89 25.37 -71.80
N ASP A 648 -59.08 25.92 -72.03
CA ASP A 648 -59.28 27.25 -72.62
C ASP A 648 -58.98 28.40 -71.64
N GLN A 649 -59.13 28.19 -70.34
CA GLN A 649 -58.91 29.23 -69.31
C GLN A 649 -57.42 29.57 -69.10
N LEU A 650 -56.53 28.61 -69.34
CA LEU A 650 -55.08 28.77 -69.11
C LEU A 650 -54.41 29.64 -70.19
N ALA A 651 -54.93 29.63 -71.42
CA ALA A 651 -54.40 30.44 -72.53
C ALA A 651 -54.65 31.95 -72.36
N ALA A 652 -55.69 32.34 -71.63
CA ALA A 652 -56.05 33.73 -71.39
C ALA A 652 -55.10 34.47 -70.40
N ALA A 653 -54.50 33.74 -69.45
CA ALA A 653 -53.66 34.32 -68.40
C ALA A 653 -52.28 34.81 -68.89
N VAL A 654 -51.74 34.22 -69.97
CA VAL A 654 -50.41 34.55 -70.50
C VAL A 654 -50.40 35.91 -71.25
N GLY A 655 -51.53 36.34 -71.81
CA GLY A 655 -51.65 37.61 -72.53
C GLY A 655 -51.64 38.87 -71.64
N ALA A 656 -52.10 38.76 -70.39
CA ALA A 656 -52.20 39.89 -69.47
C ALA A 656 -50.83 40.41 -68.99
N ASN A 657 -49.84 39.53 -68.84
CA ASN A 657 -48.52 39.90 -68.30
C ASN A 657 -47.66 40.75 -69.26
N ARG A 658 -47.99 40.81 -70.55
CA ARG A 658 -47.26 41.63 -71.54
C ARG A 658 -47.57 43.13 -71.43
N GLN A 659 -48.80 43.49 -71.02
CA GLN A 659 -49.26 44.89 -70.93
C GLN A 659 -48.67 45.63 -69.71
N THR A 660 -48.30 44.91 -68.65
CA THR A 660 -47.72 45.47 -67.43
C THR A 660 -46.30 46.03 -67.62
N ALA A 661 -45.54 45.53 -68.60
CA ALA A 661 -44.16 45.96 -68.83
C ALA A 661 -44.03 47.32 -69.56
N GLU A 662 -45.00 47.68 -70.41
CA GLU A 662 -44.98 48.93 -71.20
C GLU A 662 -45.33 50.17 -70.34
N ALA A 663 -46.00 50.00 -69.18
CA ALA A 663 -46.39 51.08 -68.27
C ALA A 663 -45.24 51.59 -67.35
N ILE A 664 -44.22 50.77 -67.08
CA ILE A 664 -43.13 51.08 -66.13
C ILE A 664 -42.13 52.10 -66.70
N ILE A 665 -41.96 52.12 -68.03
CA ILE A 665 -41.06 53.05 -68.74
C ILE A 665 -41.62 54.49 -68.74
N GLY A 666 -42.93 54.64 -68.55
CA GLY A 666 -43.66 55.88 -68.78
C GLY A 666 -43.40 57.01 -67.80
N ASN A 667 -43.01 56.80 -66.54
CA ASN A 667 -42.90 57.95 -65.63
C ASN A 667 -41.83 57.88 -64.54
N ALA A 668 -40.76 57.15 -64.83
CA ALA A 668 -39.42 57.56 -64.42
C ALA A 668 -39.09 59.03 -64.80
N LEU A 669 -39.83 59.64 -65.75
CA LEU A 669 -39.84 61.08 -66.08
C LEU A 669 -40.58 61.98 -65.06
N ALA A 670 -41.51 61.46 -64.27
CA ALA A 670 -42.22 62.20 -63.21
C ALA A 670 -41.40 62.36 -61.91
N ILE A 671 -40.30 61.61 -61.78
CA ILE A 671 -39.40 61.60 -60.61
C ILE A 671 -38.48 62.86 -60.59
N ALA A 672 -38.34 63.58 -61.71
CA ALA A 672 -37.56 64.83 -61.78
C ALA A 672 -38.25 66.05 -61.12
N ASP A 673 -39.58 66.03 -60.92
CA ASP A 673 -40.37 67.09 -60.27
C ASP A 673 -40.34 67.02 -58.72
N VAL A 674 -39.88 65.90 -58.17
CA VAL A 674 -39.86 65.60 -56.72
C VAL A 674 -38.72 66.31 -55.99
N VAL A 675 -37.67 66.74 -56.69
CA VAL A 675 -36.44 67.33 -56.12
C VAL A 675 -36.64 68.73 -55.52
N VAL A 676 -37.65 69.51 -55.96
CA VAL A 676 -37.90 70.88 -55.45
C VAL A 676 -38.66 70.88 -54.11
N ARG A 677 -39.43 69.82 -53.80
CA ARG A 677 -40.13 69.67 -52.51
C ARG A 677 -39.24 69.17 -51.37
N GLN A 678 -38.05 68.66 -51.70
CA GLN A 678 -37.04 68.16 -50.77
C GLN A 678 -36.30 69.27 -49.98
N SER A 679 -36.55 70.54 -50.30
CA SER A 679 -35.93 71.72 -49.65
C SER A 679 -36.62 72.16 -48.33
N ALA A 680 -37.84 71.69 -48.05
CA ALA A 680 -38.61 72.05 -46.84
C ALA A 680 -38.42 71.08 -45.66
N GLN A 681 -37.80 69.92 -45.86
CA GLN A 681 -37.50 68.94 -44.79
C GLN A 681 -36.07 69.02 -44.25
N ASN A 682 -35.20 69.82 -44.88
CA ASN A 682 -33.80 70.03 -44.47
C ASN A 682 -33.60 70.85 -43.18
N GLY A 683 -34.68 71.33 -42.54
CA GLY A 683 -34.61 72.01 -41.24
C GLY A 683 -34.52 71.08 -40.02
N ALA A 684 -35.02 69.85 -40.12
CA ALA A 684 -35.12 68.92 -38.98
C ALA A 684 -33.84 68.11 -38.73
N ASN A 685 -32.96 67.95 -39.73
CA ASN A 685 -31.75 67.12 -39.61
C ASN A 685 -30.53 67.83 -38.99
N SER A 686 -30.66 69.09 -38.57
CA SER A 686 -29.54 69.87 -37.98
C SER A 686 -29.30 69.60 -36.47
N ALA A 687 -30.26 69.00 -35.75
CA ALA A 687 -30.12 68.70 -34.32
C ALA A 687 -29.40 67.37 -34.02
N SER A 688 -29.46 66.38 -34.91
CA SER A 688 -28.80 65.08 -34.71
C SER A 688 -27.29 65.09 -34.98
N PHE A 689 -26.75 66.09 -35.69
CA PHE A 689 -25.32 66.14 -36.00
C PHE A 689 -24.46 66.74 -34.87
N THR A 690 -25.07 67.47 -33.93
CA THR A 690 -24.37 68.05 -32.77
C THR A 690 -24.09 67.00 -31.70
N GLN A 691 -25.02 66.05 -31.46
CA GLN A 691 -24.84 64.94 -30.51
C GLN A 691 -23.84 63.88 -31.01
N LEU A 692 -23.79 63.60 -32.31
CA LEU A 692 -22.84 62.61 -32.86
C LEU A 692 -21.38 63.10 -32.74
N ARG A 693 -21.14 64.42 -32.79
CA ARG A 693 -19.80 65.02 -32.68
C ARG A 693 -19.28 65.02 -31.23
N GLU A 694 -20.17 64.99 -30.24
CA GLU A 694 -19.84 64.96 -28.80
C GLU A 694 -19.58 63.52 -28.31
N VAL A 695 -20.32 62.53 -28.82
CA VAL A 695 -20.11 61.10 -28.51
C VAL A 695 -18.78 60.57 -29.11
N ILE A 696 -18.43 60.96 -30.34
CA ILE A 696 -17.18 60.53 -30.99
C ILE A 696 -15.94 61.11 -30.28
N ALA A 697 -16.01 62.35 -29.77
CA ALA A 697 -14.91 62.96 -29.01
C ALA A 697 -14.69 62.27 -27.65
N THR A 698 -15.76 61.84 -26.99
CA THR A 698 -15.72 61.18 -25.67
C THR A 698 -15.22 59.74 -25.76
N GLU A 699 -15.63 58.99 -26.78
CA GLU A 699 -15.17 57.61 -27.00
C GLU A 699 -13.70 57.56 -27.45
N THR A 700 -13.25 58.57 -28.22
CA THR A 700 -11.84 58.72 -28.61
C THR A 700 -10.95 59.01 -27.39
N GLN A 701 -11.39 59.88 -26.47
CA GLN A 701 -10.66 60.14 -25.21
C GLN A 701 -10.61 58.91 -24.28
N ALA A 702 -11.69 58.12 -24.21
CA ALA A 702 -11.73 56.89 -23.40
C ALA A 702 -10.77 55.81 -23.96
N ARG A 703 -10.77 55.60 -25.28
CA ARG A 703 -9.85 54.63 -25.92
C ARG A 703 -8.39 55.04 -25.82
N VAL A 704 -8.08 56.35 -25.92
CA VAL A 704 -6.71 56.85 -25.70
C VAL A 704 -6.27 56.59 -24.26
N THR A 705 -7.16 56.78 -23.26
CA THR A 705 -6.85 56.52 -21.85
C THR A 705 -6.59 55.03 -21.57
N ASP A 706 -7.38 54.14 -22.16
CA ASP A 706 -7.18 52.69 -22.03
C ASP A 706 -5.91 52.20 -22.75
N VAL A 707 -5.58 52.77 -23.90
CA VAL A 707 -4.32 52.48 -24.62
C VAL A 707 -3.12 52.96 -23.79
N THR A 708 -3.14 54.17 -23.22
CA THR A 708 -2.06 54.66 -22.34
C THR A 708 -1.90 53.79 -21.08
N ARG A 709 -3.00 53.25 -20.52
CA ARG A 709 -2.95 52.32 -19.39
C ARG A 709 -2.38 50.96 -19.78
N LEU A 710 -2.68 50.47 -20.98
CA LEU A 710 -2.13 49.24 -21.53
C LEU A 710 -0.63 49.39 -21.87
N GLU A 711 -0.21 50.53 -22.39
CA GLU A 711 1.20 50.88 -22.61
C GLU A 711 1.97 50.90 -21.28
N ALA A 712 1.43 51.57 -20.25
CA ALA A 712 2.06 51.59 -18.92
C ALA A 712 2.19 50.18 -18.30
N LYS A 713 1.20 49.30 -18.50
CA LYS A 713 1.25 47.91 -18.01
C LYS A 713 2.22 47.05 -18.83
N THR A 714 2.38 47.35 -20.11
CA THR A 714 3.36 46.71 -21.00
C THR A 714 4.78 47.10 -20.62
N ASP A 715 5.01 48.38 -20.31
CA ASP A 715 6.32 48.88 -19.83
C ASP A 715 6.68 48.30 -18.46
N GLN A 716 5.69 48.17 -17.56
CA GLN A 716 5.88 47.52 -16.26
C GLN A 716 6.24 46.03 -16.41
N ASN A 717 5.56 45.32 -17.31
CA ASN A 717 5.88 43.92 -17.63
C ASN A 717 7.26 43.80 -18.28
N ALA A 718 7.64 44.72 -19.17
CA ALA A 718 8.97 44.76 -19.77
C ALA A 718 10.06 44.95 -18.70
N ALA A 719 9.85 45.86 -17.74
CA ALA A 719 10.78 46.09 -16.63
C ALA A 719 10.91 44.86 -15.71
N GLN A 720 9.81 44.16 -15.42
CA GLN A 720 9.83 42.92 -14.64
C GLN A 720 10.57 41.79 -15.37
N VAL A 721 10.38 41.66 -16.69
CA VAL A 721 11.12 40.70 -17.52
C VAL A 721 12.61 41.03 -17.54
N THR A 722 12.98 42.32 -17.62
CA THR A 722 14.39 42.74 -17.52
C THR A 722 14.98 42.42 -16.14
N GLN A 723 14.25 42.64 -15.04
CA GLN A 723 14.70 42.27 -13.69
C GLN A 723 14.89 40.75 -13.53
N LEU A 724 13.97 39.95 -14.06
CA LEU A 724 14.09 38.48 -14.04
C LEU A 724 15.25 37.99 -14.92
N THR A 725 15.48 38.62 -16.07
CA THR A 725 16.61 38.29 -16.95
C THR A 725 17.94 38.62 -16.27
N GLN A 726 18.02 39.73 -15.55
CA GLN A 726 19.21 40.11 -14.78
C GLN A 726 19.45 39.15 -13.60
N ALA A 727 18.40 38.82 -12.85
CA ALA A 727 18.50 37.86 -11.74
C ALA A 727 18.95 36.46 -12.21
N LEU A 728 18.46 36.01 -13.38
CA LEU A 728 18.87 34.74 -13.97
C LEU A 728 20.32 34.76 -14.46
N ALA A 729 20.80 35.90 -14.99
CA ALA A 729 22.20 36.08 -15.37
C ALA A 729 23.12 36.07 -14.13
N ASP A 730 22.73 36.75 -13.05
CA ASP A 730 23.49 36.79 -11.80
C ASP A 730 23.55 35.39 -11.14
N GLU A 731 22.45 34.63 -11.15
CA GLU A 731 22.44 33.25 -10.66
C GLU A 731 23.27 32.32 -11.55
N THR A 732 23.25 32.51 -12.87
CA THR A 732 24.09 31.75 -13.81
C THR A 732 25.56 32.01 -13.53
N GLN A 733 25.96 33.26 -13.28
CA GLN A 733 27.34 33.63 -12.94
C GLN A 733 27.77 33.06 -11.57
N ALA A 734 26.87 33.04 -10.58
CA ALA A 734 27.13 32.45 -9.27
C ALA A 734 27.31 30.92 -9.34
N ARG A 735 26.51 30.24 -10.18
CA ARG A 735 26.65 28.79 -10.44
C ARG A 735 27.95 28.46 -11.17
N VAL A 736 28.34 29.24 -12.18
CA VAL A 736 29.63 29.07 -12.87
C VAL A 736 30.79 29.22 -11.89
N THR A 737 30.78 30.24 -11.03
CA THR A 737 31.81 30.45 -10.00
C THR A 737 31.89 29.27 -9.01
N THR A 738 30.73 28.70 -8.64
CA THR A 738 30.66 27.52 -7.76
C THR A 738 31.21 26.27 -8.45
N VAL A 739 30.89 26.08 -9.74
CA VAL A 739 31.40 24.97 -10.56
C VAL A 739 32.91 25.07 -10.74
N ASP A 740 33.46 26.26 -11.00
CA ASP A 740 34.90 26.47 -11.12
C ASP A 740 35.62 26.16 -9.79
N THR A 741 35.04 26.56 -8.66
CA THR A 741 35.57 26.24 -7.32
C THR A 741 35.56 24.74 -7.04
N LEU A 742 34.47 24.05 -7.39
CA LEU A 742 34.35 22.59 -7.24
C LEU A 742 35.30 21.84 -8.19
N THR A 743 35.52 22.37 -9.40
CA THR A 743 36.44 21.80 -10.38
C THR A 743 37.88 21.89 -9.85
N ALA A 744 38.28 23.06 -9.32
CA ALA A 744 39.59 23.23 -8.70
C ALA A 744 39.78 22.31 -7.47
N GLN A 745 38.78 22.18 -6.59
CA GLN A 745 38.84 21.23 -5.47
C GLN A 745 38.94 19.77 -5.93
N THR A 746 38.32 19.43 -7.07
CA THR A 746 38.40 18.08 -7.65
C THR A 746 39.78 17.79 -8.23
N GLU A 747 40.41 18.78 -8.88
CA GLU A 747 41.79 18.68 -9.37
C GLU A 747 42.80 18.54 -8.21
N ASP A 748 42.64 19.29 -7.13
CA ASP A 748 43.45 19.15 -5.91
C ASP A 748 43.27 17.76 -5.27
N ASN A 749 42.03 17.27 -5.20
CA ASN A 749 41.77 15.92 -4.69
C ASN A 749 42.38 14.84 -5.60
N ALA A 750 42.34 15.00 -6.93
CA ALA A 750 43.00 14.09 -7.85
C ALA A 750 44.53 14.09 -7.68
N ALA A 751 45.13 15.25 -7.43
CA ALA A 751 46.55 15.38 -7.11
C ALA A 751 46.89 14.69 -5.77
N ASN A 752 46.08 14.91 -4.73
CA ASN A 752 46.25 14.25 -3.42
C ASN A 752 46.12 12.72 -3.52
N VAL A 753 45.16 12.22 -4.30
CA VAL A 753 44.99 10.78 -4.57
C VAL A 753 46.20 10.22 -5.32
N THR A 754 46.76 10.97 -6.27
CA THR A 754 47.98 10.57 -7.00
C THR A 754 49.19 10.49 -6.05
N GLN A 755 49.34 11.45 -5.13
CA GLN A 755 50.39 11.43 -4.11
C GLN A 755 50.23 10.26 -3.13
N LEU A 756 49.00 10.00 -2.67
CA LEU A 756 48.67 8.84 -1.85
C LEU A 756 48.98 7.52 -2.56
N THR A 757 48.68 7.43 -3.86
CA THR A 757 48.98 6.24 -4.68
C THR A 757 50.49 6.01 -4.77
N GLN A 758 51.29 7.06 -4.97
CA GLN A 758 52.76 6.97 -4.95
C GLN A 758 53.30 6.59 -3.57
N ALA A 759 52.73 7.11 -2.49
CA ALA A 759 53.11 6.76 -1.12
C ALA A 759 52.83 5.28 -0.82
N VAL A 760 51.67 4.76 -1.24
CA VAL A 760 51.31 3.35 -1.12
C VAL A 760 52.25 2.46 -1.95
N SER A 761 52.55 2.82 -3.19
CA SER A 761 53.49 2.06 -4.03
C SER A 761 54.92 2.03 -3.45
N THR A 762 55.35 3.13 -2.84
CA THR A 762 56.64 3.21 -2.13
C THR A 762 56.64 2.32 -0.89
N LEU A 763 55.53 2.33 -0.13
CA LEU A 763 55.36 1.47 1.04
C LEU A 763 55.35 -0.01 0.65
N ASP A 764 54.70 -0.36 -0.47
CA ASP A 764 54.64 -1.74 -0.98
C ASP A 764 56.04 -2.24 -1.36
N SER A 765 56.81 -1.41 -2.07
CA SER A 765 58.22 -1.71 -2.42
C SER A 765 59.11 -1.86 -1.17
N ALA A 766 58.93 -1.01 -0.16
CA ALA A 766 59.67 -1.10 1.11
C ALA A 766 59.28 -2.35 1.92
N THR A 767 58.02 -2.77 1.86
CA THR A 767 57.51 -3.97 2.54
C THR A 767 58.03 -5.25 1.87
N ALA A 768 58.05 -5.29 0.54
CA ALA A 768 58.67 -6.37 -0.23
C ALA A 768 60.16 -6.51 0.08
N SER A 769 60.91 -5.40 0.12
CA SER A 769 62.34 -5.43 0.47
C SER A 769 62.59 -5.91 1.91
N ARG A 770 61.75 -5.50 2.87
CA ARG A 770 61.79 -6.04 4.24
C ARG A 770 61.48 -7.53 4.30
N PHE A 771 60.55 -8.01 3.48
CA PHE A 771 60.20 -9.42 3.40
C PHE A 771 61.36 -10.26 2.86
N ASP A 772 62.05 -9.79 1.82
CA ASP A 772 63.27 -10.43 1.29
C ASP A 772 64.39 -10.45 2.33
N GLU A 773 64.58 -9.37 3.09
CA GLU A 773 65.57 -9.31 4.18
C GLU A 773 65.24 -10.31 5.31
N LEU A 774 63.97 -10.40 5.71
CA LEU A 774 63.48 -11.36 6.70
C LEU A 774 63.61 -12.81 6.21
N SER A 775 63.32 -13.05 4.94
CA SER A 775 63.50 -14.36 4.28
C SER A 775 64.98 -14.78 4.32
N GLY A 776 65.89 -13.86 3.98
CA GLY A 776 67.35 -14.09 4.08
C GLY A 776 67.83 -14.35 5.51
N LYS A 777 67.34 -13.59 6.51
CA LYS A 777 67.65 -13.83 7.93
C LYS A 777 67.12 -15.19 8.40
N THR A 778 65.94 -15.60 7.95
CA THR A 778 65.33 -16.89 8.29
C THR A 778 66.07 -18.07 7.65
N ALA A 779 66.52 -17.93 6.41
CA ALA A 779 67.36 -18.94 5.75
C ALA A 779 68.70 -19.13 6.49
N ASN A 780 69.34 -18.04 6.92
CA ASN A 780 70.57 -18.09 7.73
C ASN A 780 70.33 -18.72 9.11
N ALA A 781 69.22 -18.40 9.77
CA ALA A 781 68.85 -19.02 11.04
C ALA A 781 68.58 -20.53 10.89
N SER A 782 67.88 -20.94 9.82
CA SER A 782 67.62 -22.35 9.50
C SER A 782 68.93 -23.12 9.23
N GLY A 783 69.87 -22.54 8.48
CA GLY A 783 71.20 -23.12 8.28
C GLY A 783 72.01 -23.23 9.57
N GLY A 784 71.91 -22.23 10.46
CA GLY A 784 72.53 -22.27 11.80
C GLY A 784 71.93 -23.36 12.69
N VAL A 785 70.62 -23.55 12.66
CA VAL A 785 69.91 -24.61 13.40
C VAL A 785 70.28 -25.98 12.85
N GLN A 786 70.35 -26.16 11.54
CA GLN A 786 70.80 -27.43 10.92
C GLN A 786 72.25 -27.76 11.31
N ASN A 787 73.17 -26.80 11.25
CA ASN A 787 74.56 -27.03 11.66
C ASN A 787 74.68 -27.36 13.16
N THR A 788 73.89 -26.69 14.01
CA THR A 788 73.86 -26.97 15.46
C THR A 788 73.26 -28.34 15.74
N ALA A 789 72.19 -28.73 15.03
CA ALA A 789 71.57 -30.05 15.16
C ALA A 789 72.50 -31.17 14.68
N ILE A 790 73.22 -30.99 13.56
CA ILE A 790 74.22 -31.96 13.07
C ILE A 790 75.36 -32.09 14.08
N ALA A 791 75.87 -30.99 14.63
CA ALA A 791 76.92 -31.01 15.64
C ALA A 791 76.46 -31.70 16.94
N LEU A 792 75.22 -31.46 17.37
CA LEU A 792 74.63 -32.11 18.54
C LEU A 792 74.46 -33.61 18.30
N ILE A 793 73.91 -34.01 17.14
CA ILE A 793 73.74 -35.42 16.76
C ILE A 793 75.10 -36.13 16.70
N GLN A 794 76.12 -35.52 16.11
CA GLN A 794 77.47 -36.08 16.06
C GLN A 794 78.08 -36.24 17.47
N ASN A 795 77.85 -35.28 18.35
CA ASN A 795 78.31 -35.33 19.75
C ASN A 795 77.57 -36.42 20.55
N THR A 796 76.24 -36.52 20.41
CA THR A 796 75.43 -37.57 21.04
C THR A 796 75.81 -38.96 20.53
N LEU A 797 76.08 -39.11 19.23
CA LEU A 797 76.52 -40.38 18.65
C LEU A 797 77.91 -40.80 19.16
N ALA A 798 78.82 -39.84 19.36
CA ALA A 798 80.13 -40.08 19.97
C ALA A 798 80.01 -40.49 21.45
N GLN A 799 79.13 -39.83 22.22
CA GLN A 799 78.84 -40.20 23.62
C GLN A 799 78.23 -41.60 23.75
N VAL A 800 77.26 -41.95 22.88
CA VAL A 800 76.65 -43.29 22.83
C VAL A 800 77.69 -44.35 22.46
N SER A 801 78.56 -44.09 21.48
CA SER A 801 79.66 -45.01 21.12
C SER A 801 80.62 -45.26 22.29
N GLN A 802 80.88 -44.22 23.09
CA GLN A 802 81.74 -44.30 24.27
C GLN A 802 81.07 -45.04 25.44
N GLN A 803 79.76 -44.88 25.63
CA GLN A 803 78.94 -45.67 26.56
C GLN A 803 78.90 -47.15 26.18
N VAL A 804 78.76 -47.49 24.89
CA VAL A 804 78.78 -48.88 24.40
C VAL A 804 80.14 -49.56 24.62
N LYS A 805 81.24 -48.82 24.49
CA LYS A 805 82.59 -49.32 24.83
C LYS A 805 82.78 -49.52 26.34
N GLN A 806 82.24 -48.62 27.16
CA GLN A 806 82.28 -48.79 28.63
C GLN A 806 81.39 -49.95 29.09
N SER A 807 80.20 -50.16 28.51
CA SER A 807 79.34 -51.30 28.84
C SER A 807 79.96 -52.65 28.48
N ALA A 808 80.78 -52.71 27.43
CA ALA A 808 81.54 -53.91 27.06
C ALA A 808 82.71 -54.22 28.02
N GLN A 809 83.28 -53.21 28.69
CA GLN A 809 84.35 -53.39 29.70
C GLN A 809 83.81 -53.75 31.10
N TYR A 810 82.56 -53.40 31.42
CA TYR A 810 81.92 -53.80 32.70
C TYR A 810 81.23 -55.18 32.66
N GLY A 811 80.98 -55.75 31.48
CA GLY A 811 80.37 -57.08 31.31
C GLY A 811 81.27 -58.28 31.64
N ALA A 812 82.59 -58.08 31.79
CA ALA A 812 83.53 -59.16 32.13
C ALA A 812 83.60 -59.48 33.64
N ASN A 813 82.97 -58.68 34.51
CA ASN A 813 83.12 -58.78 35.98
C ASN A 813 81.83 -59.11 36.76
N ALA A 814 80.76 -59.54 36.10
CA ALA A 814 79.53 -59.96 36.79
C ALA A 814 79.01 -61.30 36.24
N ALA A 815 79.87 -62.32 36.27
CA ALA A 815 79.42 -63.70 36.40
C ALA A 815 78.78 -63.85 37.78
N GLY A 816 77.49 -63.56 37.88
CA GLY A 816 76.83 -63.41 39.17
C GLY A 816 75.32 -63.25 39.03
N ILE A 817 74.66 -64.36 38.71
CA ILE A 817 73.37 -64.71 39.31
C ILE A 817 72.15 -64.03 38.67
N ASN A 818 71.43 -64.85 37.90
CA ASN A 818 69.97 -65.03 37.88
C ASN A 818 69.12 -63.75 37.80
N ARG A 819 68.27 -63.56 36.80
CA ARG A 819 67.20 -64.50 36.46
C ARG A 819 66.45 -63.96 35.21
N VAL A 820 66.39 -64.79 34.18
CA VAL A 820 65.21 -65.11 33.35
C VAL A 820 64.50 -63.93 32.66
N ASP A 821 64.77 -63.89 31.34
CA ASP A 821 63.82 -63.86 30.22
C ASP A 821 62.77 -62.73 30.18
N ASN A 822 62.87 -61.77 29.25
CA ASN A 822 62.51 -61.89 27.81
C ASN A 822 61.24 -62.73 27.57
N VAL A 823 60.30 -62.39 26.71
CA VAL A 823 59.97 -61.25 25.87
C VAL A 823 58.57 -61.62 25.36
N MET A 824 57.74 -60.59 25.15
CA MET A 824 56.60 -60.51 24.21
C MET A 824 56.15 -61.77 23.46
N ALA A 825 54.85 -62.06 23.60
CA ALA A 825 53.84 -62.44 22.58
C ALA A 825 52.84 -63.40 23.26
N ASP A 826 51.54 -63.20 23.24
CA ASP A 826 50.78 -62.92 22.04
C ASP A 826 49.38 -62.40 22.39
N ALA A 827 48.94 -61.40 21.62
CA ALA A 827 47.74 -60.60 21.82
C ALA A 827 46.46 -61.22 21.23
N THR A 828 46.36 -62.55 21.13
CA THR A 828 45.22 -63.19 20.41
C THR A 828 44.43 -64.20 21.25
N LYS A 829 44.60 -64.20 22.59
CA LYS A 829 43.85 -65.14 23.46
C LYS A 829 43.25 -64.56 24.74
N ALA A 830 43.50 -63.30 25.09
CA ALA A 830 42.98 -62.67 26.31
C ALA A 830 41.71 -61.79 26.12
N LEU A 831 41.22 -61.65 24.88
CA LEU A 831 39.94 -60.96 24.61
C LEU A 831 38.74 -61.94 24.56
N SER A 832 38.98 -63.25 24.42
CA SER A 832 37.91 -64.26 24.35
C SER A 832 37.59 -64.96 25.68
N GLU A 833 38.38 -64.73 26.74
CA GLU A 833 38.13 -65.32 28.07
C GLU A 833 37.66 -64.30 29.12
N SER A 834 37.86 -62.99 28.90
CA SER A 834 37.25 -61.92 29.70
C SER A 834 35.77 -61.66 29.36
N LEU A 835 35.32 -62.11 28.17
CA LEU A 835 33.92 -62.08 27.74
C LEU A 835 33.08 -63.29 28.22
N LYS A 836 33.69 -64.30 28.86
CA LYS A 836 32.99 -65.50 29.37
C LYS A 836 32.78 -65.52 30.89
N ALA A 837 33.21 -64.49 31.60
CA ALA A 837 33.07 -64.37 33.06
C ALA A 837 32.18 -63.20 33.50
N LEU A 838 31.35 -62.65 32.60
CA LEU A 838 30.25 -61.73 32.96
C LEU A 838 28.97 -62.02 32.18
N ASP A 839 28.75 -63.30 31.84
CA ASP A 839 27.52 -63.87 31.26
C ASP A 839 26.72 -64.69 32.31
N ALA A 840 27.14 -64.64 33.57
CA ALA A 840 26.48 -65.33 34.71
C ALA A 840 26.07 -64.36 35.82
N ALA A 841 25.65 -63.15 35.43
CA ALA A 841 24.89 -62.21 36.27
C ALA A 841 23.78 -61.51 35.46
N ALA A 842 23.20 -62.21 34.47
CA ALA A 842 22.06 -61.76 33.67
C ALA A 842 20.89 -62.74 33.79
N GLY A 843 20.37 -62.86 35.01
CA GLY A 843 19.15 -63.59 35.33
C GLY A 843 18.12 -62.66 35.98
N GLY A 844 17.78 -61.54 35.32
CA GLY A 844 16.73 -60.64 35.79
C GLY A 844 16.85 -59.20 35.28
N ASN A 845 16.48 -58.95 34.03
CA ASN A 845 15.72 -57.76 33.59
C ASN A 845 15.58 -57.70 32.06
N THR A 846 14.83 -58.64 31.49
CA THR A 846 14.30 -58.53 30.14
C THR A 846 12.99 -57.74 30.16
N SER A 847 13.05 -56.47 30.57
CA SER A 847 11.92 -55.52 30.42
C SER A 847 12.33 -54.07 30.15
N ASN A 848 13.56 -53.61 30.46
CA ASN A 848 13.88 -52.18 30.35
C ASN A 848 14.52 -51.75 29.01
N VAL A 849 15.07 -52.66 28.22
CA VAL A 849 15.76 -52.29 26.96
C VAL A 849 14.80 -52.14 25.78
N THR A 850 13.64 -52.79 25.86
CA THR A 850 12.55 -52.57 24.90
C THR A 850 11.82 -51.26 25.20
N ASP A 851 11.67 -50.87 26.47
CA ASP A 851 11.06 -49.60 26.88
C ASP A 851 11.97 -48.40 26.61
N PHE A 852 13.30 -48.55 26.75
CA PHE A 852 14.26 -47.50 26.39
C PHE A 852 14.39 -47.32 24.86
N SER A 853 14.39 -48.40 24.07
CA SER A 853 14.39 -48.27 22.60
C SER A 853 13.07 -47.71 22.06
N LYS A 854 11.95 -47.96 22.76
CA LYS A 854 10.64 -47.38 22.44
C LYS A 854 10.58 -45.90 22.87
N ALA A 855 11.11 -45.54 24.04
CA ALA A 855 11.24 -44.16 24.49
C ALA A 855 12.23 -43.32 23.66
N MET A 856 13.30 -43.93 23.12
CA MET A 856 14.28 -43.26 22.25
C MET A 856 13.75 -43.08 20.81
N ALA A 857 12.88 -43.98 20.34
CA ALA A 857 12.13 -43.79 19.11
C ALA A 857 11.04 -42.70 19.26
N ASP A 858 10.40 -42.61 20.43
CA ASP A 858 9.43 -41.56 20.77
C ASP A 858 10.09 -40.18 21.00
N PHE A 859 11.39 -40.12 21.36
CA PHE A 859 12.14 -38.86 21.55
C PHE A 859 12.71 -38.26 20.25
N SER A 860 12.72 -39.02 19.15
CA SER A 860 13.25 -38.58 17.84
C SER A 860 12.24 -37.83 16.97
N GLN A 861 11.06 -37.51 17.51
CA GLN A 861 10.00 -36.76 16.85
C GLN A 861 9.65 -35.53 17.70
N VAL A 862 10.26 -34.37 17.39
CA VAL A 862 9.83 -33.10 18.00
C VAL A 862 8.51 -32.72 17.33
N SER A 863 7.39 -33.12 17.94
CA SER A 863 6.03 -32.79 17.50
C SER A 863 5.39 -31.89 18.56
N ALA A 864 5.32 -30.59 18.29
CA ALA A 864 4.53 -29.67 19.10
C ALA A 864 3.11 -29.62 18.52
N THR A 865 2.14 -30.26 19.20
CA THR A 865 0.72 -30.23 18.81
C THR A 865 -0.08 -29.47 19.86
N LYS A 866 -0.71 -28.37 19.48
CA LYS A 866 -1.62 -27.59 20.31
C LYS A 866 -3.02 -27.63 19.71
N ILE A 867 -3.96 -28.22 20.44
CA ILE A 867 -5.37 -28.30 20.07
C ILE A 867 -6.18 -27.43 21.04
N ASN A 868 -6.78 -26.36 20.52
CA ASN A 868 -7.73 -25.54 21.24
C ASN A 868 -9.13 -25.87 20.70
N SER A 869 -10.01 -26.42 21.53
CA SER A 869 -11.39 -26.74 21.16
C SER A 869 -12.42 -26.01 22.03
N LEU A 870 -13.51 -25.55 21.41
CA LEU A 870 -14.68 -24.97 22.06
C LEU A 870 -15.92 -25.69 21.52
N SER A 871 -16.70 -26.34 22.39
CA SER A 871 -17.91 -27.07 22.00
C SER A 871 -19.14 -26.62 22.79
N VAL A 872 -20.30 -26.61 22.12
CA VAL A 872 -21.60 -26.31 22.69
C VAL A 872 -22.60 -27.34 22.18
N THR A 873 -23.35 -27.95 23.10
CA THR A 873 -24.39 -28.95 22.77
C THR A 873 -25.75 -28.48 23.25
N VAL A 874 -26.73 -28.46 22.36
CA VAL A 874 -28.13 -28.12 22.67
C VAL A 874 -29.04 -29.13 21.97
N ASN A 875 -29.94 -29.80 22.71
CA ASN A 875 -30.90 -30.78 22.17
C ASN A 875 -30.29 -31.88 21.27
N GLY A 876 -29.09 -32.38 21.60
CA GLY A 876 -28.41 -33.43 20.83
C GLY A 876 -27.70 -32.93 19.57
N GLN A 877 -27.76 -31.62 19.27
CA GLN A 877 -26.98 -30.98 18.21
C GLN A 877 -25.73 -30.37 18.82
N ALA A 878 -24.56 -30.67 18.26
CA ALA A 878 -23.27 -30.22 18.78
C ALA A 878 -22.58 -29.28 17.78
N ALA A 879 -22.22 -28.09 18.22
CA ALA A 879 -21.36 -27.17 17.48
C ALA A 879 -19.97 -27.17 18.13
N ALA A 880 -18.92 -27.32 17.32
CA ALA A 880 -17.54 -27.31 17.79
C ALA A 880 -16.64 -26.46 16.90
N ILE A 881 -15.75 -25.70 17.53
CA ILE A 881 -14.64 -25.00 16.89
C ILE A 881 -13.36 -25.67 17.40
N THR A 882 -12.54 -26.18 16.49
CA THR A 882 -11.27 -26.83 16.79
C THR A 882 -10.16 -26.14 16.00
N THR A 883 -9.18 -25.61 16.73
CA THR A 883 -7.94 -25.03 16.20
C THR A 883 -6.80 -25.98 16.52
N ASN A 884 -6.08 -26.45 15.50
CA ASN A 884 -4.94 -27.36 15.66
C ASN A 884 -3.69 -26.74 15.02
N ALA A 885 -2.67 -26.48 15.83
CA ALA A 885 -1.35 -26.05 15.39
C ALA A 885 -0.36 -27.18 15.67
N GLN A 886 0.30 -27.67 14.62
CA GLN A 886 1.24 -28.78 14.67
C GLN A 886 2.55 -28.40 13.96
N ALA A 887 3.69 -28.61 14.60
CA ALA A 887 5.00 -28.54 13.96
C ALA A 887 5.78 -29.82 14.28
N VAL A 888 6.23 -30.52 13.24
CA VAL A 888 6.93 -31.80 13.30
C VAL A 888 8.23 -31.71 12.50
N ALA A 889 9.33 -32.08 13.15
CA ALA A 889 10.59 -32.40 12.48
C ALA A 889 10.94 -33.86 12.81
N ASP A 890 11.07 -34.70 11.78
CA ASP A 890 11.49 -36.10 11.94
C ASP A 890 12.94 -36.33 11.51
N ILE A 891 13.50 -37.48 11.92
CA ILE A 891 14.88 -37.90 11.62
C ILE A 891 15.16 -38.20 10.15
N ASN A 892 14.14 -38.30 9.31
CA ASN A 892 14.30 -38.52 7.87
C ASN A 892 14.43 -37.18 7.11
N GLY A 893 14.50 -36.06 7.82
CA GLY A 893 14.58 -34.72 7.25
C GLY A 893 13.21 -34.18 6.79
N ASN A 894 12.09 -34.78 7.21
CA ASN A 894 10.77 -34.25 6.91
C ASN A 894 10.42 -33.14 7.90
N LEU A 895 10.21 -31.94 7.36
CA LEU A 895 9.73 -30.77 8.08
C LEU A 895 8.27 -30.54 7.71
N ASN A 896 7.38 -30.68 8.69
CA ASN A 896 5.94 -30.51 8.52
C ASN A 896 5.42 -29.49 9.54
N ALA A 897 4.98 -28.32 9.08
CA ALA A 897 4.27 -27.35 9.90
C ALA A 897 2.84 -27.21 9.37
N MET A 898 1.84 -27.35 10.22
CA MET A 898 0.43 -27.28 9.86
C MET A 898 -0.35 -26.47 10.90
N TYR A 899 -1.16 -25.53 10.44
CA TYR A 899 -2.14 -24.80 11.22
C TYR A 899 -3.52 -25.02 10.60
N SER A 900 -4.49 -25.52 11.37
CA SER A 900 -5.84 -25.76 10.86
C SER A 900 -6.91 -25.25 11.81
N ILE A 901 -7.97 -24.72 11.21
CA ILE A 901 -9.21 -24.34 11.89
C ILE A 901 -10.31 -25.21 11.30
N LYS A 902 -11.03 -25.95 12.14
CA LYS A 902 -12.24 -26.69 11.77
C LYS A 902 -13.41 -26.18 12.60
N VAL A 903 -14.50 -25.81 11.94
CA VAL A 903 -15.79 -25.52 12.55
C VAL A 903 -16.75 -26.59 12.07
N GLY A 904 -17.46 -27.24 12.99
CA GLY A 904 -18.40 -28.30 12.67
C GLY A 904 -19.69 -28.17 13.45
N VAL A 905 -20.81 -28.48 12.80
CA VAL A 905 -22.10 -28.65 13.45
C VAL A 905 -22.61 -30.04 13.10
N ASP A 906 -22.92 -30.82 14.13
CA ASP A 906 -23.63 -32.09 14.01
C ASP A 906 -25.12 -31.83 14.17
N VAL A 907 -25.89 -32.16 13.13
CA VAL A 907 -27.34 -32.12 13.15
C VAL A 907 -27.85 -33.52 12.84
N ASN A 908 -28.40 -34.19 13.85
CA ASN A 908 -29.01 -35.53 13.73
C ASN A 908 -28.06 -36.60 13.13
N GLY A 909 -26.77 -36.56 13.48
CA GLY A 909 -25.77 -37.52 13.00
C GLY A 909 -25.17 -37.19 11.63
N VAL A 910 -25.54 -36.05 11.03
CA VAL A 910 -24.92 -35.52 9.82
C VAL A 910 -23.99 -34.37 10.20
N GLN A 911 -22.69 -34.57 9.96
CA GLN A 911 -21.66 -33.58 10.25
C GLN A 911 -21.51 -32.61 9.07
N TYR A 912 -21.81 -31.33 9.32
CA TYR A 912 -21.49 -30.23 8.42
C TYR A 912 -20.22 -29.54 8.93
N ALA A 913 -19.16 -29.51 8.13
CA ALA A 913 -17.88 -28.93 8.55
C ALA A 913 -17.32 -27.95 7.51
N ALA A 914 -16.81 -26.83 8.01
CA ALA A 914 -16.02 -25.90 7.24
C ALA A 914 -14.66 -25.71 7.93
N GLY A 915 -13.58 -25.63 7.17
CA GLY A 915 -12.25 -25.46 7.73
C GLY A 915 -11.23 -24.92 6.76
N MET A 916 -10.13 -24.41 7.32
CA MET A 916 -8.95 -23.98 6.57
C MET A 916 -7.72 -24.61 7.20
N GLY A 917 -6.78 -25.05 6.37
CA GLY A 917 -5.48 -25.58 6.76
C GLY A 917 -4.39 -24.85 6.00
N LEU A 918 -3.38 -24.35 6.72
CA LEU A 918 -2.15 -23.83 6.17
C LEU A 918 -1.05 -24.82 6.52
N GLY A 919 -0.29 -25.27 5.54
CA GLY A 919 0.71 -26.29 5.75
C GLY A 919 1.97 -26.05 4.92
N VAL A 920 3.11 -26.42 5.47
CA VAL A 920 4.36 -26.59 4.73
C VAL A 920 4.84 -28.00 5.02
N GLN A 921 4.99 -28.81 3.97
CA GLN A 921 5.43 -30.19 4.09
C GLN A 921 6.61 -30.48 3.16
N ASN A 922 7.51 -31.37 3.59
CA ASN A 922 8.55 -31.90 2.73
C ASN A 922 7.97 -33.02 1.86
N THR A 923 7.93 -32.83 0.54
CA THR A 923 7.47 -33.85 -0.42
C THR A 923 8.63 -34.44 -1.20
N PRO A 924 8.46 -35.60 -1.87
CA PRO A 924 9.51 -36.15 -2.75
C PRO A 924 9.97 -35.21 -3.88
N SER A 925 9.21 -34.14 -4.18
CA SER A 925 9.55 -33.12 -5.17
C SER A 925 10.14 -31.83 -4.56
N GLY A 926 10.38 -31.81 -3.25
CA GLY A 926 10.86 -30.65 -2.48
C GLY A 926 9.84 -30.10 -1.48
N MET A 927 10.18 -28.96 -0.87
CA MET A 927 9.30 -28.27 0.08
C MET A 927 8.06 -27.73 -0.62
N GLN A 928 6.89 -28.10 -0.14
CA GLN A 928 5.61 -27.66 -0.68
C GLN A 928 4.82 -26.91 0.39
N SER A 929 4.60 -25.60 0.16
CA SER A 929 3.65 -24.79 0.92
C SER A 929 2.25 -24.93 0.31
N GLN A 930 1.23 -25.13 1.14
CA GLN A 930 -0.16 -25.29 0.71
C GLN A 930 -1.13 -24.57 1.66
N VAL A 931 -2.20 -24.04 1.07
CA VAL A 931 -3.37 -23.54 1.80
C VAL A 931 -4.57 -24.30 1.26
N ILE A 932 -5.29 -24.99 2.15
CA ILE A 932 -6.39 -25.88 1.81
C ILE A 932 -7.64 -25.38 2.52
N PHE A 933 -8.73 -25.23 1.77
CA PHE A 933 -10.05 -24.92 2.33
C PHE A 933 -10.96 -26.14 2.15
N LEU A 934 -11.67 -26.51 3.20
CA LEU A 934 -12.73 -27.52 3.20
C LEU A 934 -14.04 -26.79 3.46
N ALA A 935 -14.87 -26.60 2.44
CA ALA A 935 -16.20 -26.01 2.56
C ALA A 935 -17.07 -26.37 1.34
N ASP A 936 -18.38 -26.49 1.53
CA ASP A 936 -19.34 -26.69 0.42
C ASP A 936 -19.41 -25.46 -0.50
N ARG A 937 -19.14 -24.27 0.06
CA ARG A 937 -19.08 -22.99 -0.66
C ARG A 937 -17.97 -22.11 -0.08
N PHE A 938 -17.02 -21.72 -0.93
CA PHE A 938 -15.98 -20.74 -0.60
C PHE A 938 -16.18 -19.50 -1.46
N ALA A 939 -16.27 -18.31 -0.84
CA ALA A 939 -16.52 -17.07 -1.57
C ALA A 939 -15.70 -15.91 -1.00
N VAL A 940 -15.11 -15.10 -1.88
CA VAL A 940 -14.55 -13.80 -1.53
C VAL A 940 -15.66 -12.78 -1.72
N MET A 941 -15.97 -12.01 -0.68
CA MET A 941 -17.03 -11.00 -0.69
C MET A 941 -16.45 -9.59 -0.54
N SER A 942 -16.97 -8.66 -1.32
CA SER A 942 -16.74 -7.22 -1.14
C SER A 942 -18.09 -6.52 -0.98
N GLN A 943 -18.19 -5.68 0.05
CA GLN A 943 -19.39 -4.91 0.35
C GLN A 943 -19.05 -3.42 0.37
N ALA A 944 -19.51 -2.71 -0.67
CA ALA A 944 -19.52 -1.25 -0.71
C ALA A 944 -20.98 -0.79 -0.63
N GLY A 945 -21.36 -0.22 0.52
CA GLY A 945 -22.77 0.13 0.80
C GLY A 945 -23.69 -1.09 0.91
N SER A 946 -24.87 -1.03 0.28
CA SER A 946 -25.89 -2.10 0.30
C SER A 946 -25.67 -3.20 -0.74
N ALA A 947 -24.66 -3.08 -1.61
CA ALA A 947 -24.40 -4.04 -2.68
C ALA A 947 -23.31 -5.04 -2.25
N VAL A 948 -23.66 -6.33 -2.21
CA VAL A 948 -22.73 -7.43 -1.99
C VAL A 948 -22.25 -7.97 -3.34
N THR A 949 -20.95 -7.96 -3.58
CA THR A 949 -20.34 -8.53 -4.78
C THR A 949 -19.46 -9.73 -4.41
N LEU A 950 -19.53 -10.77 -5.23
CA LEU A 950 -18.76 -12.00 -5.06
C LEU A 950 -17.80 -12.17 -6.26
N PRO A 951 -16.62 -11.52 -6.25
CA PRO A 951 -15.65 -11.62 -7.36
C PRO A 951 -15.13 -13.05 -7.60
N PHE A 952 -15.08 -13.88 -6.56
CA PHE A 952 -14.59 -15.25 -6.63
C PHE A 952 -15.46 -16.19 -5.79
N VAL A 953 -15.99 -17.25 -6.37
CA VAL A 953 -16.78 -18.28 -5.67
C VAL A 953 -16.42 -19.67 -6.17
N ILE A 954 -16.19 -20.61 -5.24
CA ILE A 954 -16.17 -22.05 -5.50
C ILE A 954 -17.42 -22.64 -4.87
N GLN A 955 -18.28 -23.27 -5.66
CA GLN A 955 -19.50 -23.94 -5.19
C GLN A 955 -19.85 -25.09 -6.13
N ASN A 956 -20.34 -26.21 -5.60
CA ASN A 956 -20.72 -27.40 -6.38
C ASN A 956 -19.59 -27.93 -7.30
N GLY A 957 -18.33 -27.82 -6.87
CA GLY A 957 -17.16 -28.26 -7.65
C GLY A 957 -16.81 -27.38 -8.86
N GLN A 958 -17.38 -26.17 -8.94
CA GLN A 958 -17.11 -25.22 -10.02
C GLN A 958 -16.59 -23.89 -9.46
N THR A 959 -15.64 -23.29 -10.18
CA THR A 959 -15.09 -21.96 -9.88
C THR A 959 -15.79 -20.92 -10.75
N PHE A 960 -16.34 -19.89 -10.12
CA PHE A 960 -16.95 -18.72 -10.74
C PHE A 960 -16.07 -17.51 -10.44
N ILE A 961 -15.58 -16.85 -11.49
CA ILE A 961 -14.78 -15.62 -11.40
C ILE A 961 -15.51 -14.54 -12.18
N ARG A 962 -15.82 -13.43 -11.53
CA ARG A 962 -16.51 -12.29 -12.14
C ARG A 962 -15.49 -11.26 -12.61
N ASP A 963 -15.48 -10.96 -13.91
CA ASP A 963 -14.63 -9.95 -14.57
C ASP A 963 -13.14 -10.04 -14.19
N THR A 964 -12.39 -10.90 -14.87
CA THR A 964 -10.95 -11.11 -14.59
C THR A 964 -10.05 -10.45 -15.64
N PHE A 965 -9.02 -9.74 -15.18
CA PHE A 965 -7.90 -9.29 -15.99
C PHE A 965 -6.71 -10.21 -15.71
N ILE A 966 -6.21 -10.90 -16.75
CA ILE A 966 -5.06 -11.79 -16.65
C ILE A 966 -3.95 -11.15 -17.51
N GLN A 967 -2.94 -10.57 -16.85
CA GLN A 967 -1.84 -9.88 -17.53
C GLN A 967 -1.03 -10.84 -18.40
N ASP A 968 -0.64 -12.00 -17.84
CA ASP A 968 0.08 -13.06 -18.52
C ASP A 968 -0.53 -14.43 -18.15
N GLY A 969 -1.23 -15.06 -19.10
CA GLY A 969 -1.90 -16.35 -18.89
C GLY A 969 -1.42 -17.42 -19.85
N THR A 970 -0.79 -18.48 -19.33
CA THR A 970 -0.47 -19.68 -20.13
C THR A 970 -1.55 -20.73 -19.92
N ILE A 971 -2.32 -21.06 -20.96
CA ILE A 971 -3.35 -22.11 -20.92
C ILE A 971 -2.87 -23.30 -21.75
N THR A 972 -2.46 -24.38 -21.10
CA THR A 972 -2.02 -25.61 -21.78
C THR A 972 -3.16 -26.30 -22.53
N ASN A 973 -4.38 -26.28 -21.98
CA ASN A 973 -5.59 -26.78 -22.66
C ASN A 973 -6.85 -26.13 -22.07
N ALA A 974 -7.71 -25.54 -22.92
CA ALA A 974 -8.96 -24.90 -22.50
C ALA A 974 -10.17 -25.81 -22.75
N LYS A 975 -10.97 -26.10 -21.72
CA LYS A 975 -12.28 -26.76 -21.89
C LYS A 975 -13.34 -25.72 -22.28
N ILE A 976 -13.52 -25.52 -23.58
CA ILE A 976 -14.53 -24.61 -24.12
C ILE A 976 -15.92 -25.28 -24.07
N GLY A 977 -16.90 -24.57 -23.52
CA GLY A 977 -18.29 -25.04 -23.42
C GLY A 977 -18.96 -25.14 -24.80
N ALA A 978 -19.13 -23.99 -25.46
CA ALA A 978 -19.74 -23.90 -26.79
C ALA A 978 -18.86 -23.13 -27.80
N TYR A 979 -18.36 -21.96 -27.41
CA TYR A 979 -17.50 -21.11 -28.25
C TYR A 979 -16.66 -20.15 -27.40
N ILE A 980 -15.64 -19.55 -28.01
CA ILE A 980 -15.00 -18.31 -27.55
C ILE A 980 -15.23 -17.26 -28.65
N GLN A 981 -15.58 -16.02 -28.30
CA GLN A 981 -15.85 -14.96 -29.28
C GLN A 981 -15.47 -13.57 -28.78
N SER A 982 -15.31 -12.62 -29.69
CA SER A 982 -15.19 -11.20 -29.34
C SER A 982 -16.52 -10.62 -28.85
N ASN A 983 -16.47 -9.57 -28.02
CA ASN A 983 -17.66 -8.91 -27.48
C ASN A 983 -18.59 -8.32 -28.55
N ASN A 984 -18.04 -7.92 -29.70
CA ASN A 984 -18.77 -7.35 -30.82
C ASN A 984 -19.19 -8.39 -31.87
N PHE A 985 -19.07 -9.70 -31.59
CA PHE A 985 -19.35 -10.73 -32.60
C PHE A 985 -20.80 -10.70 -33.09
N VAL A 986 -20.98 -10.55 -34.40
CA VAL A 986 -22.23 -10.73 -35.13
C VAL A 986 -21.95 -11.65 -36.30
N ALA A 987 -22.65 -12.79 -36.35
CA ALA A 987 -22.47 -13.81 -37.38
C ALA A 987 -22.55 -13.19 -38.79
N GLY A 988 -21.55 -13.48 -39.61
CA GLY A 988 -21.40 -13.00 -40.97
C GLY A 988 -21.09 -11.51 -41.13
N SER A 989 -20.84 -10.76 -40.07
CA SER A 989 -20.73 -9.29 -40.14
C SER A 989 -19.48 -8.72 -39.46
N VAL A 990 -19.33 -8.90 -38.15
CA VAL A 990 -18.27 -8.28 -37.35
C VAL A 990 -17.75 -9.22 -36.27
N GLY A 991 -16.48 -9.03 -35.89
CA GLY A 991 -15.85 -9.78 -34.80
C GLY A 991 -15.50 -11.22 -35.15
N TRP A 992 -15.01 -11.98 -34.16
CA TRP A 992 -14.57 -13.36 -34.35
C TRP A 992 -15.25 -14.32 -33.36
N ARG A 993 -15.41 -15.57 -33.78
CA ARG A 993 -15.94 -16.68 -32.97
C ARG A 993 -15.27 -18.00 -33.35
N LEU A 994 -14.74 -18.69 -32.36
CA LEU A 994 -14.24 -20.07 -32.46
C LEU A 994 -15.20 -21.02 -31.75
N GLY A 995 -15.91 -21.83 -32.51
CA GLY A 995 -16.82 -22.87 -32.02
C GLY A 995 -16.10 -24.18 -31.68
N LYS A 996 -16.66 -24.92 -30.73
CA LYS A 996 -16.17 -26.27 -30.36
C LYS A 996 -16.33 -27.31 -31.47
N ASP A 997 -17.21 -27.03 -32.43
CA ASP A 997 -17.43 -27.80 -33.65
C ASP A 997 -16.29 -27.66 -34.67
N GLY A 998 -15.28 -26.85 -34.38
CA GLY A 998 -14.15 -26.57 -35.27
C GLY A 998 -14.43 -25.46 -36.28
N THR A 999 -15.58 -24.77 -36.16
CA THR A 999 -15.89 -23.59 -36.98
C THR A 999 -15.17 -22.37 -36.41
N PHE A 1000 -14.34 -21.71 -37.21
CA PHE A 1000 -13.74 -20.44 -36.86
C PHE A 1000 -14.20 -19.35 -37.84
N GLU A 1001 -14.87 -18.33 -37.32
CA GLU A 1001 -15.30 -17.18 -38.08
C GLU A 1001 -14.52 -15.95 -37.60
N ASN A 1002 -13.95 -15.19 -38.52
CA ASN A 1002 -13.18 -13.99 -38.25
C ASN A 1002 -13.54 -12.90 -39.26
N ASN A 1003 -14.43 -11.99 -38.85
CA ASN A 1003 -14.84 -10.84 -39.65
C ASN A 1003 -14.11 -9.59 -39.17
N GLY A 1004 -14.04 -8.59 -40.05
CA GLY A 1004 -13.47 -7.29 -39.70
C GLY A 1004 -14.12 -6.64 -38.47
N SER A 1005 -13.43 -5.65 -37.91
CA SER A 1005 -13.88 -4.92 -36.72
C SER A 1005 -15.16 -4.10 -36.94
N VAL A 1006 -15.47 -3.77 -38.20
CA VAL A 1006 -16.64 -3.01 -38.65
C VAL A 1006 -17.30 -3.75 -39.82
N ALA A 1007 -18.62 -3.62 -39.95
CA ALA A 1007 -19.39 -4.28 -40.99
C ALA A 1007 -18.86 -3.89 -42.39
N GLY A 1008 -18.67 -4.88 -43.26
CA GLY A 1008 -18.20 -4.65 -44.64
C GLY A 1008 -16.68 -4.61 -44.83
N GLN A 1009 -15.87 -4.98 -43.84
CA GLN A 1009 -14.40 -5.01 -43.96
C GLN A 1009 -13.82 -6.35 -44.47
N GLY A 1010 -14.68 -7.28 -44.92
CA GLY A 1010 -14.28 -8.63 -45.33
C GLY A 1010 -14.19 -9.61 -44.15
N GLY A 1011 -13.90 -10.87 -44.44
CA GLY A 1011 -13.86 -11.90 -43.40
C GLY A 1011 -13.35 -13.26 -43.86
N MET A 1012 -13.02 -14.11 -42.89
CA MET A 1012 -12.60 -15.49 -43.07
C MET A 1012 -13.55 -16.42 -42.32
N ARG A 1013 -13.90 -17.54 -42.95
CA ARG A 1013 -14.63 -18.62 -42.32
C ARG A 1013 -13.91 -19.95 -42.54
N GLN A 1014 -13.60 -20.64 -41.47
CA GLN A 1014 -13.04 -21.97 -41.45
C GLN A 1014 -14.07 -22.94 -40.85
N THR A 1015 -14.15 -24.11 -41.45
CA THR A 1015 -14.92 -25.28 -40.99
C THR A 1015 -14.00 -26.50 -41.03
N ASN A 1016 -14.51 -27.66 -40.64
CA ASN A 1016 -13.82 -28.94 -40.81
C ASN A 1016 -13.63 -29.35 -42.29
N GLN A 1017 -14.24 -28.65 -43.25
CA GLN A 1017 -14.17 -29.01 -44.68
C GLN A 1017 -13.49 -27.95 -45.56
N LYS A 1018 -13.53 -26.68 -45.16
CA LYS A 1018 -13.00 -25.57 -45.97
C LYS A 1018 -12.57 -24.37 -45.15
N ILE A 1019 -11.68 -23.58 -45.74
CA ILE A 1019 -11.35 -22.22 -45.31
C ILE A 1019 -11.68 -21.30 -46.48
N SER A 1020 -12.56 -20.32 -46.25
CA SER A 1020 -13.00 -19.33 -47.24
C SER A 1020 -12.67 -17.92 -46.74
N VAL A 1021 -12.18 -17.05 -47.64
CA VAL A 1021 -11.85 -15.64 -47.37
C VAL A 1021 -12.57 -14.76 -48.38
N ARG A 1022 -13.33 -13.77 -47.89
CA ARG A 1022 -14.00 -12.74 -48.71
C ARG A 1022 -13.41 -11.36 -48.44
N ASP A 1023 -13.48 -10.50 -49.45
CA ASP A 1023 -13.12 -9.08 -49.30
C ASP A 1023 -14.28 -8.23 -48.76
N ALA A 1024 -14.04 -6.92 -48.66
CA ALA A 1024 -15.01 -5.91 -48.22
C ALA A 1024 -16.32 -5.87 -49.05
N ASN A 1025 -16.28 -6.34 -50.30
CA ASN A 1025 -17.44 -6.39 -51.20
C ASN A 1025 -18.17 -7.74 -51.15
N ASN A 1026 -17.90 -8.56 -50.13
CA ASN A 1026 -18.38 -9.95 -50.02
C ASN A 1026 -17.96 -10.87 -51.17
N VAL A 1027 -16.90 -10.53 -51.90
CA VAL A 1027 -16.38 -11.36 -52.99
C VAL A 1027 -15.42 -12.39 -52.41
N LEU A 1028 -15.70 -13.67 -52.62
CA LEU A 1028 -14.79 -14.77 -52.28
C LEU A 1028 -13.48 -14.59 -53.06
N ARG A 1029 -12.36 -14.44 -52.34
CA ARG A 1029 -11.03 -14.26 -52.92
C ARG A 1029 -10.19 -15.53 -52.86
N VAL A 1030 -10.36 -16.29 -51.79
CA VAL A 1030 -9.54 -17.47 -51.53
C VAL A 1030 -10.40 -18.55 -50.89
N GLN A 1031 -10.30 -19.78 -51.37
CA GLN A 1031 -10.92 -20.95 -50.76
C GLN A 1031 -9.98 -22.16 -50.82
N PHE A 1032 -9.83 -22.85 -49.71
CA PHE A 1032 -9.02 -24.06 -49.56
C PHE A 1032 -9.85 -25.20 -48.98
N GLY A 1033 -9.61 -26.44 -49.41
CA GLY A 1033 -10.40 -27.63 -49.02
C GLY A 1033 -11.51 -27.93 -50.02
N LEU A 1034 -12.76 -28.07 -49.57
CA LEU A 1034 -13.92 -28.22 -50.45
C LEU A 1034 -14.17 -26.92 -51.23
N LEU A 1035 -14.20 -26.99 -52.57
CA LEU A 1035 -14.40 -25.85 -53.47
C LEU A 1035 -15.84 -25.81 -53.98
N ASP A 1036 -16.70 -25.02 -53.33
CA ASP A 1036 -18.12 -24.83 -53.69
C ASP A 1036 -18.44 -23.43 -54.23
N GLY A 1037 -17.49 -22.49 -54.15
CA GLY A 1037 -17.67 -21.10 -54.59
C GLY A 1037 -18.56 -20.27 -53.67
N VAL A 1038 -18.89 -20.76 -52.48
CA VAL A 1038 -19.78 -20.10 -51.52
C VAL A 1038 -19.01 -19.79 -50.23
N PHE A 1039 -19.11 -18.55 -49.75
CA PHE A 1039 -18.56 -18.12 -48.46
C PHE A 1039 -19.47 -18.51 -47.28
#